data_AF-A0A5K1VM55-F1
#
_entry.id   AF-A0A5K1VM55-F1
#
_cell.length_a   1.000
_cell.length_b   1.000
_cell.length_c   1.000
_cell.angle_alpha   90.00
_cell.angle_beta   90.00
_cell.angle_gamma   90.00
#
_symmetry.space_group_name_H-M   'P 1'
#
loop_
_entity.id
_entity.type
_entity.pdbx_description
1 polymer ?
#
loop_
_entity_poly.entity_id
_entity_poly.type
_entity_poly.pdbx_seq_one_letter_code
_entity_poly.pdbx_strand_id
1 'polypeptide(L)'
;METPQITNKKYYINRICFGCGNDQCNNKYCKSSSSFVSPLNIEEEAQQLEINKTPLCTLRCSLQRFLSLKEEQTSDRLETLLYELYSTPESIVESFVEEGVFDVVKGWELIDYILKFQPSLYQSVLNAHLKILEIVKIKPINIQSIIVTLASPIFAENDEMGEFCSIIQKLSSFIVELQVFLRKMTPKQFLCVLGNIEQFISLRVILKKNTVHDEDILFKVLTLLKTFYSINDDKRFVDENKFYNEILATQRQFPRDIQYFYSNKNTSLLYFPFIIPVDYKMKFLHKEAKQERGQSTVQAFTESITRGEEQKLNLNIQVRRDHVLEDSLNQLVEANIVDLKKPLKVKFIGEEGLDHGGVSKEWFQLVTREIFSPNNTMFVYNDKTRICWFNAGSQQLNDYKLIGTLFGLAIYNGIILDAKLPIVVYKKILGINLQMKDLEEIQPEMLHSLEFILKYEGDDMEETMGLTFQHTQEINGEVKVIDLKPNGGSIPVTKENKKEFVQLLTDYILNTSIEKQFNAFISGFKLVFNSRLLTIFSPHELELLIAGSDTFDFHELENATRYANGYTKDTPVVKWLWEILHSYSIELKKKFLFFSTGSDRCPPGGLGRLQFIIAKHGDASRLPTSSTCNNLFLMPPYETKEELEKKLTFALNNTNGFGLI
;
A
#
# COMPACT_ATOMS: atom_id res chain seq x y z
N MET A 1 -1.20 -10.00 33.89
CA MET A 1 -2.00 -8.77 33.82
C MET A 1 -2.94 -8.93 32.65
N GLU A 2 -4.23 -8.80 32.94
CA GLU A 2 -5.37 -9.26 32.16
C GLU A 2 -5.46 -8.59 30.78
N THR A 3 -5.67 -9.41 29.74
CA THR A 3 -6.04 -8.96 28.40
C THR A 3 -7.38 -8.22 28.45
N PRO A 4 -7.48 -6.98 27.95
CA PRO A 4 -8.76 -6.29 27.90
C PRO A 4 -9.66 -7.00 26.86
N GLN A 5 -10.73 -7.62 27.34
CA GLN A 5 -11.85 -8.04 26.51
C GLN A 5 -12.50 -6.79 25.92
N ILE A 6 -12.13 -6.45 24.68
CA ILE A 6 -12.82 -5.42 23.91
C ILE A 6 -14.08 -6.06 23.31
N THR A 7 -15.14 -6.10 24.10
CA THR A 7 -16.53 -6.22 23.63
C THR A 7 -16.87 -4.95 22.85
N ASN A 8 -16.69 -4.94 21.53
CA ASN A 8 -17.02 -3.76 20.74
C ASN A 8 -17.50 -4.10 19.32
N LYS A 9 -18.63 -4.83 19.21
CA LYS A 9 -19.50 -4.81 18.01
C LYS A 9 -19.89 -3.37 17.62
N LYS A 10 -19.94 -2.44 18.59
CA LYS A 10 -20.21 -1.01 18.39
C LYS A 10 -19.12 -0.26 17.60
N TYR A 11 -17.87 -0.70 17.62
CA TYR A 11 -16.81 -0.08 16.82
C TYR A 11 -16.91 -0.44 15.33
N TYR A 12 -17.42 -1.62 15.01
CA TYR A 12 -17.56 -2.10 13.63
C TYR A 12 -18.79 -1.49 12.92
N ILE A 13 -19.85 -1.18 13.67
CA ILE A 13 -21.01 -0.40 13.17
C ILE A 13 -20.58 1.03 12.78
N ASN A 14 -19.52 1.58 13.39
CA ASN A 14 -19.04 2.91 13.01
C ASN A 14 -18.36 2.97 11.62
N ARG A 15 -18.07 1.84 10.95
CA ARG A 15 -17.63 1.88 9.54
C ARG A 15 -18.77 2.14 8.56
N ILE A 16 -20.02 1.97 9.01
CA ILE A 16 -21.24 2.44 8.32
C ILE A 16 -21.32 3.99 8.37
N CYS A 17 -20.49 4.67 9.18
CA CYS A 17 -20.53 6.12 9.38
C CYS A 17 -19.93 7.00 8.26
N PHE A 18 -19.40 6.46 7.18
CA PHE A 18 -18.86 7.32 6.10
C PHE A 18 -19.92 7.76 5.07
N GLY A 19 -21.09 7.11 5.06
CA GLY A 19 -22.10 7.34 4.02
C GLY A 19 -21.56 7.01 2.63
N CYS A 20 -22.41 7.08 1.60
CA CYS A 20 -21.96 6.91 0.22
C CYS A 20 -21.34 8.20 -0.37
N GLY A 21 -21.20 9.26 0.43
CA GLY A 21 -20.70 10.57 -0.01
C GLY A 21 -21.66 11.34 -0.91
N ASN A 22 -22.94 10.95 -0.99
CA ASN A 22 -23.96 11.61 -1.80
C ASN A 22 -25.01 12.28 -0.91
N ASP A 23 -25.09 13.60 -0.96
CA ASP A 23 -25.97 14.45 -0.13
C ASP A 23 -27.47 14.31 -0.48
N GLN A 24 -27.78 13.63 -1.58
CA GLN A 24 -29.15 13.32 -2.02
C GLN A 24 -29.48 11.82 -1.89
N CYS A 25 -28.75 11.09 -1.03
CA CYS A 25 -29.01 9.68 -0.80
C CYS A 25 -30.30 9.47 0.01
N ASN A 26 -31.32 8.88 -0.60
CA ASN A 26 -32.60 8.59 0.07
C ASN A 26 -32.63 7.22 0.77
N ASN A 27 -31.49 6.54 0.91
CA ASN A 27 -31.41 5.29 1.66
C ASN A 27 -31.51 5.60 3.17
N LYS A 28 -32.57 5.13 3.84
CA LYS A 28 -32.84 5.39 5.26
C LYS A 28 -31.77 4.86 6.24
N TYR A 29 -30.81 4.09 5.74
CA TYR A 29 -29.69 3.54 6.51
C TYR A 29 -28.34 4.20 6.15
N CYS A 30 -28.32 5.12 5.18
CA CYS A 30 -27.14 5.91 4.83
C CYS A 30 -27.05 7.17 5.70
N LYS A 31 -25.84 7.49 6.20
CA LYS A 31 -25.62 8.69 7.03
C LYS A 31 -25.95 10.01 6.30
N SER A 32 -25.88 10.05 4.98
CA SER A 32 -26.23 11.23 4.19
C SER A 32 -27.74 11.41 3.96
N SER A 33 -28.58 10.51 4.51
CA SER A 33 -30.05 10.61 4.46
C SER A 33 -30.63 11.34 5.67
N SER A 34 -31.70 12.11 5.46
CA SER A 34 -32.43 12.84 6.51
C SER A 34 -33.24 11.95 7.46
N SER A 35 -33.43 10.68 7.12
CA SER A 35 -34.33 9.75 7.82
C SER A 35 -33.59 8.57 8.49
N PHE A 36 -32.33 8.78 8.88
CA PHE A 36 -31.44 7.75 9.44
C PHE A 36 -32.03 7.04 10.67
N VAL A 37 -32.14 5.71 10.62
CA VAL A 37 -32.67 4.88 11.73
C VAL A 37 -31.52 4.29 12.57
N SER A 38 -31.58 4.49 13.89
CA SER A 38 -30.51 4.07 14.80
C SER A 38 -30.42 2.53 14.95
N PRO A 39 -29.25 1.97 15.29
CA PRO A 39 -28.96 0.53 15.22
C PRO A 39 -29.73 -0.38 16.18
N LEU A 40 -30.62 0.16 17.03
CA LEU A 40 -31.32 -0.60 18.08
C LEU A 40 -32.57 -1.36 17.60
N ASN A 41 -33.13 -1.05 16.41
CA ASN A 41 -34.44 -1.56 15.96
C ASN A 41 -34.41 -2.65 14.86
N ILE A 42 -33.24 -3.13 14.45
CA ILE A 42 -33.10 -4.03 13.28
C ILE A 42 -33.43 -5.51 13.63
N GLU A 43 -33.39 -5.89 14.90
CA GLU A 43 -33.62 -7.29 15.34
C GLU A 43 -35.10 -7.71 15.39
N GLU A 44 -36.06 -6.77 15.45
CA GLU A 44 -37.48 -7.10 15.63
C GLU A 44 -38.25 -7.36 14.31
N GLU A 45 -37.79 -6.82 13.16
CA GLU A 45 -38.53 -6.93 11.89
C GLU A 45 -38.23 -8.20 11.06
N ALA A 46 -37.21 -8.99 11.43
CA ALA A 46 -36.73 -10.11 10.61
C ALA A 46 -37.50 -11.44 10.79
N GLN A 47 -38.53 -11.50 11.62
CA GLN A 47 -39.22 -12.77 11.98
C GLN A 47 -40.52 -13.08 11.25
N GLN A 48 -40.96 -12.27 10.29
CA GLN A 48 -42.19 -12.54 9.55
C GLN A 48 -41.92 -12.46 8.06
N LEU A 49 -42.00 -13.59 7.34
CA LEU A 49 -42.62 -13.72 6.01
C LEU A 49 -42.41 -15.15 5.45
N GLU A 50 -43.53 -15.88 5.28
CA GLU A 50 -43.61 -17.20 4.61
C GLU A 50 -43.94 -17.06 3.11
N ILE A 51 -43.53 -18.05 2.30
CA ILE A 51 -43.57 -18.09 0.82
C ILE A 51 -44.72 -19.00 0.32
N ASN A 52 -45.43 -18.61 -0.74
CA ASN A 52 -46.35 -19.47 -1.52
C ASN A 52 -46.04 -19.46 -3.04
N LYS A 53 -46.27 -20.62 -3.72
CA LYS A 53 -45.97 -20.91 -5.15
C LYS A 53 -47.21 -20.85 -6.06
N THR A 54 -47.08 -20.50 -7.36
CA THR A 54 -47.90 -20.96 -8.54
C THR A 54 -47.36 -20.40 -9.89
N PRO A 55 -47.77 -20.89 -11.09
CA PRO A 55 -46.87 -21.10 -12.25
C PRO A 55 -46.94 -20.11 -13.45
N LEU A 56 -45.91 -20.24 -14.28
CA LEU A 56 -45.46 -19.54 -15.50
C LEU A 56 -46.49 -19.28 -16.63
N CYS A 57 -46.37 -18.11 -17.26
CA CYS A 57 -46.30 -17.97 -18.73
C CYS A 57 -45.81 -16.56 -19.18
N THR A 58 -45.07 -16.54 -20.29
CA THR A 58 -44.68 -15.40 -21.17
C THR A 58 -43.58 -14.43 -20.71
N LEU A 59 -42.32 -14.74 -21.08
CA LEU A 59 -41.14 -13.98 -20.63
C LEU A 59 -40.26 -13.34 -21.73
N ARG A 60 -40.57 -13.59 -23.00
CA ARG A 60 -39.79 -13.03 -24.12
C ARG A 60 -40.14 -11.58 -24.48
N CYS A 61 -41.34 -11.11 -24.13
CA CYS A 61 -41.79 -9.74 -24.44
C CYS A 61 -41.39 -8.69 -23.38
N SER A 62 -40.91 -9.14 -22.21
CA SER A 62 -40.83 -8.32 -21.00
C SER A 62 -39.53 -7.51 -20.90
N LEU A 63 -38.39 -8.06 -21.31
CA LEU A 63 -37.09 -7.38 -21.23
C LEU A 63 -36.92 -6.24 -22.26
N GLN A 64 -37.43 -6.43 -23.49
CA GLN A 64 -37.47 -5.37 -24.51
C GLN A 64 -38.45 -4.25 -24.13
N ARG A 65 -39.56 -4.58 -23.43
CA ARG A 65 -40.51 -3.60 -22.88
C ARG A 65 -39.93 -2.80 -21.71
N PHE A 66 -39.17 -3.44 -20.82
CA PHE A 66 -38.51 -2.76 -19.70
C PHE A 66 -37.55 -1.67 -20.18
N LEU A 67 -36.76 -1.96 -21.23
CA LEU A 67 -35.81 -1.01 -21.80
C LEU A 67 -36.49 0.14 -22.55
N SER A 68 -37.63 -0.09 -23.21
CA SER A 68 -38.41 0.99 -23.84
C SER A 68 -39.18 1.84 -22.82
N LEU A 69 -39.66 1.25 -21.72
CA LEU A 69 -40.44 1.94 -20.68
C LEU A 69 -39.58 2.76 -19.70
N LYS A 70 -38.27 2.46 -19.62
CA LYS A 70 -37.30 3.26 -18.84
C LYS A 70 -37.13 4.68 -19.40
N GLU A 71 -37.29 4.87 -20.71
CA GLU A 71 -37.31 6.19 -21.34
C GLU A 71 -38.61 6.97 -21.05
N GLU A 72 -39.70 6.28 -20.67
CA GLU A 72 -41.04 6.86 -20.48
C GLU A 72 -41.42 7.13 -19.00
N GLN A 73 -40.54 6.88 -18.02
CA GLN A 73 -40.74 7.16 -16.57
C GLN A 73 -42.07 6.68 -15.95
N THR A 74 -42.54 5.46 -16.23
CA THR A 74 -43.77 4.92 -15.59
C THR A 74 -43.46 3.84 -14.54
N SER A 75 -43.56 4.21 -13.24
CA SER A 75 -43.13 3.41 -12.07
C SER A 75 -43.88 2.08 -11.88
N ASP A 76 -45.21 2.08 -11.86
CA ASP A 76 -46.01 0.90 -11.46
C ASP A 76 -45.97 -0.25 -12.48
N ARG A 77 -45.79 0.08 -13.77
CA ARG A 77 -45.65 -0.92 -14.84
C ARG A 77 -44.29 -1.60 -14.83
N LEU A 78 -43.23 -0.86 -14.48
CA LEU A 78 -41.88 -1.40 -14.33
C LEU A 78 -41.80 -2.38 -13.15
N GLU A 79 -42.52 -2.09 -12.06
CA GLU A 79 -42.57 -2.92 -10.86
C GLU A 79 -43.23 -4.29 -11.12
N THR A 80 -44.33 -4.30 -11.87
CA THR A 80 -45.02 -5.53 -12.31
C THR A 80 -44.12 -6.38 -13.24
N LEU A 81 -43.41 -5.71 -14.15
CA LEU A 81 -42.47 -6.34 -15.08
C LEU A 81 -41.25 -6.96 -14.38
N LEU A 82 -40.71 -6.29 -13.36
CA LEU A 82 -39.63 -6.83 -12.52
C LEU A 82 -40.12 -8.03 -11.71
N TYR A 83 -41.34 -7.95 -11.16
CA TYR A 83 -41.95 -9.09 -10.49
C TYR A 83 -42.12 -10.28 -11.45
N GLU A 84 -42.60 -10.08 -12.67
CA GLU A 84 -42.73 -11.13 -13.69
C GLU A 84 -41.37 -11.72 -14.12
N LEU A 85 -40.33 -10.88 -14.28
CA LEU A 85 -38.97 -11.29 -14.63
C LEU A 85 -38.28 -12.13 -13.54
N TYR A 86 -38.61 -11.89 -12.28
CA TYR A 86 -37.85 -12.44 -11.15
C TYR A 86 -38.65 -13.31 -10.18
N SER A 87 -39.95 -13.53 -10.43
CA SER A 87 -40.83 -14.35 -9.59
C SER A 87 -40.64 -15.87 -9.77
N THR A 88 -39.89 -16.32 -10.78
CA THR A 88 -39.57 -17.74 -10.97
C THR A 88 -38.09 -17.93 -11.32
N PRO A 89 -37.38 -18.91 -10.73
CA PRO A 89 -35.97 -19.13 -11.04
C PRO A 89 -35.69 -19.43 -12.52
N GLU A 90 -36.59 -20.14 -13.20
CA GLU A 90 -36.42 -20.52 -14.61
C GLU A 90 -36.52 -19.33 -15.58
N SER A 91 -37.24 -18.26 -15.22
CA SER A 91 -37.33 -16.99 -15.96
C SER A 91 -35.98 -16.26 -16.07
N ILE A 92 -35.22 -16.30 -14.99
CA ILE A 92 -33.86 -15.76 -14.91
C ILE A 92 -32.94 -16.59 -15.80
N VAL A 93 -33.14 -17.91 -15.88
CA VAL A 93 -32.36 -18.79 -16.77
C VAL A 93 -32.48 -18.35 -18.22
N GLU A 94 -33.68 -18.17 -18.76
CA GLU A 94 -33.88 -17.86 -20.19
C GLU A 94 -33.41 -16.45 -20.56
N SER A 95 -33.59 -15.47 -19.66
CA SER A 95 -33.18 -14.08 -19.88
C SER A 95 -31.66 -13.87 -19.87
N PHE A 96 -30.89 -14.72 -19.17
CA PHE A 96 -29.42 -14.66 -19.14
C PHE A 96 -28.73 -15.63 -20.10
N VAL A 97 -29.43 -16.66 -20.62
CA VAL A 97 -28.83 -17.75 -21.42
C VAL A 97 -29.08 -17.60 -22.93
N GLU A 98 -30.15 -16.94 -23.39
CA GLU A 98 -30.39 -16.75 -24.82
C GLU A 98 -29.56 -15.59 -25.40
N GLU A 99 -28.47 -15.96 -26.08
CA GLU A 99 -27.72 -15.19 -27.09
C GLU A 99 -27.28 -13.75 -26.72
N GLY A 100 -26.43 -13.57 -25.72
CA GLY A 100 -25.46 -12.45 -25.70
C GLY A 100 -26.02 -11.01 -25.72
N VAL A 101 -27.30 -10.79 -25.40
CA VAL A 101 -27.97 -9.48 -25.50
C VAL A 101 -27.93 -8.65 -24.20
N PHE A 102 -27.43 -9.20 -23.08
CA PHE A 102 -27.33 -8.41 -21.85
C PHE A 102 -26.08 -7.51 -21.88
N ASP A 103 -26.26 -6.29 -22.37
CA ASP A 103 -25.27 -5.23 -22.26
C ASP A 103 -24.94 -5.00 -20.76
N VAL A 104 -23.66 -5.09 -20.43
CA VAL A 104 -23.12 -4.92 -19.08
C VAL A 104 -23.64 -3.63 -18.44
N VAL A 105 -23.77 -2.56 -19.22
CA VAL A 105 -24.32 -1.28 -18.77
C VAL A 105 -25.74 -1.44 -18.24
N LYS A 106 -26.60 -2.20 -18.93
CA LYS A 106 -27.99 -2.43 -18.56
C LYS A 106 -28.13 -3.28 -17.30
N GLY A 107 -27.20 -4.20 -17.05
CA GLY A 107 -27.19 -5.02 -15.83
C GLY A 107 -26.84 -4.27 -14.56
N TRP A 108 -25.85 -3.39 -14.63
CA TRP A 108 -25.50 -2.50 -13.51
C TRP A 108 -26.64 -1.52 -13.21
N GLU A 109 -27.24 -0.94 -14.25
CA GLU A 109 -28.38 -0.05 -14.09
C GLU A 109 -29.59 -0.74 -13.47
N LEU A 110 -29.80 -2.03 -13.77
CA LEU A 110 -30.88 -2.83 -13.20
C LEU A 110 -30.64 -3.17 -11.73
N ILE A 111 -29.40 -3.53 -11.35
CA ILE A 111 -29.03 -3.70 -9.94
C ILE A 111 -29.21 -2.40 -9.17
N ASP A 112 -28.68 -1.28 -9.69
CA ASP A 112 -28.81 0.03 -9.06
C ASP A 112 -30.29 0.42 -8.91
N TYR A 113 -31.13 0.09 -9.90
CA TYR A 113 -32.57 0.33 -9.85
C TYR A 113 -33.27 -0.55 -8.81
N ILE A 114 -33.02 -1.87 -8.78
CA ILE A 114 -33.62 -2.79 -7.80
C ILE A 114 -33.21 -2.41 -6.37
N LEU A 115 -31.91 -2.12 -6.15
CA LEU A 115 -31.40 -1.65 -4.85
C LEU A 115 -32.03 -0.32 -4.42
N LYS A 116 -32.34 0.57 -5.37
CA LYS A 116 -32.91 1.89 -5.10
C LYS A 116 -34.42 1.86 -4.88
N PHE A 117 -35.15 0.99 -5.57
CA PHE A 117 -36.62 1.07 -5.65
C PHE A 117 -37.36 -0.15 -5.12
N GLN A 118 -36.78 -1.35 -5.08
CA GLN A 118 -37.43 -2.59 -4.60
C GLN A 118 -36.45 -3.54 -3.86
N PRO A 119 -35.95 -3.15 -2.67
CA PRO A 119 -34.95 -3.93 -1.94
C PRO A 119 -35.44 -5.33 -1.54
N SER A 120 -36.74 -5.49 -1.29
CA SER A 120 -37.38 -6.76 -0.90
C SER A 120 -37.36 -7.81 -2.01
N LEU A 121 -37.38 -7.40 -3.29
CA LEU A 121 -37.32 -8.31 -4.44
C LEU A 121 -35.90 -8.86 -4.65
N TYR A 122 -34.90 -8.10 -4.21
CA TYR A 122 -33.50 -8.35 -4.49
C TYR A 122 -32.98 -9.68 -3.95
N GLN A 123 -33.46 -10.10 -2.77
CA GLN A 123 -33.12 -11.40 -2.19
C GLN A 123 -33.67 -12.56 -3.03
N SER A 124 -34.93 -12.49 -3.46
CA SER A 124 -35.56 -13.53 -4.28
C SER A 124 -34.88 -13.67 -5.65
N VAL A 125 -34.52 -12.53 -6.27
CA VAL A 125 -33.74 -12.46 -7.51
C VAL A 125 -32.38 -13.16 -7.34
N LEU A 126 -31.67 -12.84 -6.25
CA LEU A 126 -30.35 -13.39 -5.97
C LEU A 126 -30.42 -14.90 -5.74
N ASN A 127 -31.32 -15.38 -4.89
CA ASN A 127 -31.42 -16.80 -4.53
C ASN A 127 -31.79 -17.66 -5.74
N ALA A 128 -32.63 -17.13 -6.63
CA ALA A 128 -32.89 -17.75 -7.90
C ALA A 128 -31.63 -17.79 -8.79
N HIS A 129 -30.90 -16.68 -8.90
CA HIS A 129 -29.65 -16.61 -9.67
C HIS A 129 -28.56 -17.57 -9.15
N LEU A 130 -28.40 -17.68 -7.83
CA LEU A 130 -27.44 -18.57 -7.18
C LEU A 130 -27.76 -20.05 -7.48
N LYS A 131 -29.02 -20.46 -7.36
CA LYS A 131 -29.48 -21.81 -7.74
C LYS A 131 -29.23 -22.13 -9.21
N ILE A 132 -29.40 -21.17 -10.10
CA ILE A 132 -29.15 -21.33 -11.53
C ILE A 132 -27.66 -21.53 -11.80
N LEU A 133 -26.80 -20.74 -11.17
CA LEU A 133 -25.35 -20.89 -11.27
C LEU A 133 -24.86 -22.22 -10.71
N GLU A 134 -25.61 -22.85 -9.81
CA GLU A 134 -25.34 -24.20 -9.32
C GLU A 134 -25.61 -25.27 -10.40
N ILE A 135 -26.72 -25.13 -11.13
CA ILE A 135 -27.23 -26.13 -12.09
C ILE A 135 -26.60 -25.99 -13.49
N VAL A 136 -26.30 -24.77 -13.93
CA VAL A 136 -25.81 -24.51 -15.29
C VAL A 136 -24.33 -24.85 -15.42
N LYS A 137 -23.97 -25.67 -16.44
CA LYS A 137 -22.57 -25.81 -16.89
C LYS A 137 -22.11 -24.44 -17.39
N ILE A 138 -21.19 -23.81 -16.65
CA ILE A 138 -20.71 -22.47 -16.98
C ILE A 138 -20.09 -22.47 -18.37
N LYS A 139 -20.56 -21.55 -19.19
CA LYS A 139 -19.96 -21.14 -20.45
C LYS A 139 -19.34 -19.75 -20.25
N PRO A 140 -18.35 -19.36 -21.08
CA PRO A 140 -17.75 -18.01 -21.07
C PRO A 140 -18.75 -16.84 -20.98
N ILE A 141 -19.93 -17.02 -21.59
CA ILE A 141 -20.99 -16.01 -21.62
C ILE A 141 -21.66 -15.76 -20.24
N ASN A 142 -21.54 -16.70 -19.30
CA ASN A 142 -22.15 -16.62 -17.96
C ASN A 142 -21.25 -15.91 -16.93
N ILE A 143 -20.01 -15.55 -17.29
CA ILE A 143 -19.07 -14.91 -16.34
C ILE A 143 -19.52 -13.49 -16.00
N GLN A 144 -20.14 -12.81 -16.96
CA GLN A 144 -20.68 -11.47 -16.79
C GLN A 144 -21.79 -11.46 -15.75
N SER A 145 -22.72 -12.42 -15.85
CA SER A 145 -23.84 -12.53 -14.91
C SER A 145 -23.36 -12.90 -13.51
N ILE A 146 -22.33 -13.73 -13.37
CA ILE A 146 -21.70 -14.06 -12.08
C ILE A 146 -21.07 -12.83 -11.42
N ILE A 147 -20.35 -11.99 -12.16
CA ILE A 147 -19.67 -10.82 -11.59
C ILE A 147 -20.67 -9.74 -11.19
N VAL A 148 -21.73 -9.58 -11.98
CA VAL A 148 -22.91 -8.78 -11.63
C VAL A 148 -23.55 -9.31 -10.34
N THR A 149 -23.58 -10.64 -10.14
CA THR A 149 -23.97 -11.22 -8.84
C THR A 149 -23.00 -10.81 -7.73
N LEU A 150 -21.68 -10.93 -7.92
CA LEU A 150 -20.65 -10.53 -6.95
C LEU A 150 -20.70 -9.03 -6.57
N ALA A 151 -21.29 -8.21 -7.43
CA ALA A 151 -21.57 -6.80 -7.14
C ALA A 151 -22.74 -6.57 -6.17
N SER A 152 -23.43 -7.64 -5.74
CA SER A 152 -24.52 -7.55 -4.78
C SER A 152 -24.03 -7.39 -3.34
N PRO A 153 -24.57 -6.42 -2.56
CA PRO A 153 -24.26 -6.26 -1.15
C PRO A 153 -24.85 -7.37 -0.24
N ILE A 154 -25.78 -8.20 -0.72
CA ILE A 154 -26.53 -9.18 0.10
C ILE A 154 -25.68 -10.36 0.60
N PHE A 155 -24.50 -10.63 0.03
CA PHE A 155 -23.61 -11.69 0.56
C PHE A 155 -23.16 -11.46 2.00
N ALA A 156 -23.47 -10.29 2.56
CA ALA A 156 -23.19 -9.95 3.94
C ALA A 156 -24.20 -10.51 4.96
N GLU A 157 -25.43 -10.83 4.55
CA GLU A 157 -26.55 -11.00 5.48
C GLU A 157 -27.08 -12.45 5.61
N ASN A 158 -26.82 -13.35 4.65
CA ASN A 158 -27.44 -14.67 4.63
C ASN A 158 -26.49 -15.86 4.84
N ASP A 159 -27.04 -16.92 5.45
CA ASP A 159 -26.39 -18.22 5.66
C ASP A 159 -26.27 -19.07 4.38
N GLU A 160 -26.72 -18.57 3.22
CA GLU A 160 -26.57 -19.15 1.86
C GLU A 160 -25.12 -19.08 1.31
N MET A 161 -24.16 -19.14 2.23
CA MET A 161 -22.72 -19.04 2.01
C MET A 161 -22.15 -20.18 1.15
N GLY A 162 -22.81 -21.34 1.10
CA GLY A 162 -22.38 -22.48 0.28
C GLY A 162 -22.48 -22.21 -1.23
N GLU A 163 -23.52 -21.49 -1.66
CA GLU A 163 -23.77 -21.18 -3.06
C GLU A 163 -22.74 -20.19 -3.61
N PHE A 164 -22.39 -19.15 -2.83
CA PHE A 164 -21.31 -18.22 -3.16
C PHE A 164 -19.95 -18.92 -3.29
N CYS A 165 -19.66 -19.89 -2.41
CA CYS A 165 -18.43 -20.68 -2.49
C CYS A 165 -18.38 -21.54 -3.75
N SER A 166 -19.51 -22.15 -4.14
CA SER A 166 -19.66 -22.89 -5.39
C SER A 166 -19.39 -21.99 -6.60
N ILE A 167 -19.90 -20.75 -6.59
CA ILE A 167 -19.69 -19.76 -7.65
C ILE A 167 -18.23 -19.34 -7.75
N ILE A 168 -17.56 -19.02 -6.64
CA ILE A 168 -16.14 -18.66 -6.65
C ILE A 168 -15.27 -19.83 -7.13
N GLN A 169 -15.56 -21.04 -6.67
CA GLN A 169 -14.85 -22.25 -7.12
C GLN A 169 -14.99 -22.42 -8.63
N LYS A 170 -16.19 -22.20 -9.15
CA LYS A 170 -16.48 -22.26 -10.57
C LYS A 170 -15.80 -21.15 -11.39
N LEU A 171 -15.76 -19.92 -10.89
CA LEU A 171 -15.07 -18.78 -11.54
C LEU A 171 -13.57 -19.00 -11.67
N SER A 172 -12.95 -19.71 -10.71
CA SER A 172 -11.52 -20.02 -10.78
C SER A 172 -11.14 -20.85 -12.01
N SER A 173 -12.11 -21.50 -12.66
CA SER A 173 -11.92 -22.25 -13.92
C SER A 173 -11.98 -21.38 -15.18
N PHE A 174 -12.34 -20.09 -15.08
CA PHE A 174 -12.54 -19.17 -16.22
C PHE A 174 -11.75 -17.85 -16.06
N ILE A 175 -10.48 -17.98 -15.66
CA ILE A 175 -9.62 -16.80 -15.36
C ILE A 175 -9.40 -15.93 -16.60
N VAL A 176 -9.26 -16.52 -17.80
CA VAL A 176 -8.96 -15.75 -19.03
C VAL A 176 -10.12 -14.84 -19.39
N GLU A 177 -11.33 -15.37 -19.40
CA GLU A 177 -12.53 -14.62 -19.74
C GLU A 177 -12.89 -13.61 -18.64
N LEU A 178 -12.65 -13.96 -17.38
CA LEU A 178 -12.71 -13.02 -16.25
C LEU A 178 -11.79 -11.83 -16.47
N GLN A 179 -10.53 -12.05 -16.87
CA GLN A 179 -9.57 -10.96 -17.15
C GLN A 179 -10.06 -10.05 -18.28
N VAL A 180 -10.58 -10.62 -19.38
CA VAL A 180 -11.15 -9.85 -20.49
C VAL A 180 -12.31 -8.98 -20.01
N PHE A 181 -13.15 -9.49 -19.11
CA PHE A 181 -14.27 -8.74 -18.57
C PHE A 181 -13.84 -7.61 -17.62
N LEU A 182 -12.99 -7.92 -16.64
CA LEU A 182 -12.51 -6.93 -15.67
C LEU A 182 -11.85 -5.74 -16.36
N ARG A 183 -11.13 -5.96 -17.46
CA ARG A 183 -10.49 -4.90 -18.27
C ARG A 183 -11.48 -3.92 -18.92
N LYS A 184 -12.76 -4.28 -19.06
CA LYS A 184 -13.82 -3.45 -19.64
C LYS A 184 -14.62 -2.66 -18.60
N MET A 185 -14.41 -2.92 -17.30
CA MET A 185 -15.12 -2.22 -16.24
C MET A 185 -14.71 -0.74 -16.12
N THR A 186 -15.60 0.05 -15.54
CA THR A 186 -15.23 1.36 -14.97
C THR A 186 -14.58 1.21 -13.60
N PRO A 187 -13.77 2.19 -13.14
CA PRO A 187 -13.20 2.19 -11.79
C PRO A 187 -14.24 2.00 -10.68
N LYS A 188 -15.42 2.64 -10.82
CA LYS A 188 -16.50 2.54 -9.84
C LYS A 188 -17.09 1.13 -9.75
N GLN A 189 -17.34 0.49 -10.89
CA GLN A 189 -17.82 -0.89 -10.94
C GLN A 189 -16.80 -1.85 -10.33
N PHE A 190 -15.52 -1.67 -10.69
CA PHE A 190 -14.43 -2.48 -10.16
C PHE A 190 -14.34 -2.38 -8.62
N LEU A 191 -14.37 -1.15 -8.08
CA LEU A 191 -14.35 -0.91 -6.64
C LEU A 191 -15.55 -1.53 -5.92
N CYS A 192 -16.74 -1.47 -6.51
CA CYS A 192 -17.96 -2.07 -5.95
C CYS A 192 -17.82 -3.59 -5.77
N VAL A 193 -17.42 -4.29 -6.85
CA VAL A 193 -17.21 -5.75 -6.78
C VAL A 193 -16.11 -6.11 -5.79
N LEU A 194 -14.99 -5.38 -5.82
CA LEU A 194 -13.87 -5.58 -4.90
C LEU A 194 -14.35 -5.47 -3.44
N GLY A 195 -15.05 -4.39 -3.10
CA GLY A 195 -15.54 -4.13 -1.75
C GLY A 195 -16.46 -5.23 -1.23
N ASN A 196 -17.36 -5.77 -2.07
CA ASN A 196 -18.23 -6.87 -1.67
C ASN A 196 -17.47 -8.18 -1.42
N ILE A 197 -16.47 -8.49 -2.25
CA ILE A 197 -15.61 -9.66 -2.04
C ILE A 197 -14.80 -9.50 -0.74
N GLU A 198 -14.27 -8.31 -0.45
CA GLU A 198 -13.59 -8.03 0.81
C GLU A 198 -14.51 -8.11 2.03
N GLN A 199 -15.74 -7.62 1.90
CA GLN A 199 -16.75 -7.75 2.95
C GLN A 199 -17.08 -9.22 3.22
N PHE A 200 -17.23 -10.03 2.17
CA PHE A 200 -17.41 -11.48 2.29
C PHE A 200 -16.26 -12.13 3.09
N ILE A 201 -15.00 -11.84 2.74
CA ILE A 201 -13.84 -12.34 3.48
C ILE A 201 -13.92 -11.93 4.95
N SER A 202 -14.20 -10.65 5.21
CA SER A 202 -14.26 -10.09 6.56
C SER A 202 -15.29 -10.79 7.44
N LEU A 203 -16.50 -11.01 6.91
CA LEU A 203 -17.58 -11.66 7.64
C LEU A 203 -17.27 -13.13 7.92
N ARG A 204 -16.69 -13.85 6.95
CA ARG A 204 -16.29 -15.26 7.13
C ARG A 204 -15.27 -15.42 8.24
N VAL A 205 -14.29 -14.52 8.29
CA VAL A 205 -13.28 -14.48 9.35
C VAL A 205 -13.92 -14.18 10.71
N ILE A 206 -14.85 -13.21 10.79
CA ILE A 206 -15.52 -12.81 12.04
C ILE A 206 -16.43 -13.92 12.58
N LEU A 207 -17.19 -14.57 11.71
CA LEU A 207 -18.16 -15.59 12.10
C LEU A 207 -17.50 -16.91 12.56
N LYS A 208 -16.15 -17.00 12.54
CA LYS A 208 -15.35 -18.11 13.08
C LYS A 208 -15.84 -19.50 12.64
N LYS A 209 -16.34 -19.61 11.41
CA LYS A 209 -16.46 -20.90 10.73
C LYS A 209 -15.01 -21.32 10.41
N ASN A 210 -14.34 -21.96 11.37
CA ASN A 210 -12.92 -22.37 11.34
C ASN A 210 -12.81 -23.86 10.96
N THR A 211 -13.57 -24.31 9.97
CA THR A 211 -13.43 -25.67 9.44
C THR A 211 -12.34 -25.72 8.35
N VAL A 212 -11.82 -26.92 8.06
CA VAL A 212 -10.87 -27.13 6.94
C VAL A 212 -11.47 -26.66 5.61
N HIS A 213 -12.79 -26.79 5.45
CA HIS A 213 -13.51 -26.32 4.27
C HIS A 213 -13.46 -24.79 4.15
N ASP A 214 -13.51 -24.06 5.26
CA ASP A 214 -13.51 -22.60 5.27
C ASP A 214 -12.14 -22.02 4.85
N GLU A 215 -11.03 -22.68 5.18
CA GLU A 215 -9.70 -22.28 4.68
C GLU A 215 -9.56 -22.49 3.18
N ASP A 216 -10.03 -23.62 2.63
CA ASP A 216 -10.01 -23.87 1.18
C ASP A 216 -10.81 -22.81 0.40
N ILE A 217 -11.99 -22.46 0.92
CA ILE A 217 -12.81 -21.38 0.37
C ILE A 217 -12.05 -20.05 0.37
N LEU A 218 -11.41 -19.69 1.49
CA LEU A 218 -10.64 -18.45 1.60
C LEU A 218 -9.57 -18.37 0.52
N PHE A 219 -8.77 -19.42 0.33
CA PHE A 219 -7.70 -19.43 -0.68
C PHE A 219 -8.24 -19.37 -2.13
N LYS A 220 -9.41 -19.94 -2.40
CA LYS A 220 -10.09 -19.77 -3.70
C LYS A 220 -10.52 -18.33 -3.93
N VAL A 221 -11.10 -17.68 -2.93
CA VAL A 221 -11.49 -16.25 -3.00
C VAL A 221 -10.25 -15.37 -3.20
N LEU A 222 -9.16 -15.65 -2.49
CA LEU A 222 -7.91 -14.92 -2.65
C LEU A 222 -7.30 -15.12 -4.05
N THR A 223 -7.45 -16.31 -4.64
CA THR A 223 -7.03 -16.57 -6.03
C THR A 223 -7.86 -15.76 -7.03
N LEU A 224 -9.17 -15.60 -6.78
CA LEU A 224 -10.01 -14.69 -7.56
C LEU A 224 -9.53 -13.24 -7.42
N LEU A 225 -9.30 -12.75 -6.19
CA LEU A 225 -8.80 -11.40 -5.95
C LEU A 225 -7.42 -11.15 -6.54
N LYS A 226 -6.56 -12.16 -6.63
CA LYS A 226 -5.26 -12.05 -7.34
C LYS A 226 -5.45 -11.68 -8.81
N THR A 227 -6.53 -12.14 -9.44
CA THR A 227 -6.89 -11.74 -10.81
C THR A 227 -7.30 -10.28 -10.86
N PHE A 228 -8.12 -9.81 -9.91
CA PHE A 228 -8.46 -8.38 -9.78
C PHE A 228 -7.21 -7.53 -9.59
N TYR A 229 -6.34 -7.91 -8.67
CA TYR A 229 -5.09 -7.19 -8.39
C TYR A 229 -4.21 -7.07 -9.64
N SER A 230 -4.05 -8.17 -10.40
CA SER A 230 -3.29 -8.15 -11.66
C SER A 230 -3.90 -7.24 -12.74
N ILE A 231 -5.23 -7.10 -12.79
CA ILE A 231 -5.88 -6.14 -13.70
C ILE A 231 -5.66 -4.71 -13.20
N ASN A 232 -5.70 -4.49 -11.89
CA ASN A 232 -5.48 -3.18 -11.31
C ASN A 232 -4.04 -2.68 -11.49
N ASP A 233 -3.05 -3.57 -11.52
CA ASP A 233 -1.64 -3.24 -11.80
C ASP A 233 -1.47 -2.56 -13.18
N ASP A 234 -2.24 -3.02 -14.17
CA ASP A 234 -2.25 -2.45 -15.53
C ASP A 234 -3.18 -1.23 -15.66
N LYS A 235 -4.41 -1.34 -15.15
CA LYS A 235 -5.47 -0.33 -15.34
C LYS A 235 -5.50 0.79 -14.31
N ARG A 236 -4.90 0.60 -13.14
CA ARG A 236 -4.92 1.51 -11.98
C ARG A 236 -6.32 2.04 -11.67
N PHE A 237 -7.30 1.13 -11.59
CA PHE A 237 -8.69 1.49 -11.29
C PHE A 237 -8.86 2.02 -9.86
N VAL A 238 -8.13 1.45 -8.91
CA VAL A 238 -8.15 1.82 -7.49
C VAL A 238 -6.74 1.79 -6.91
N ASP A 239 -6.53 2.48 -5.79
CA ASP A 239 -5.26 2.40 -5.05
C ASP A 239 -5.01 0.97 -4.53
N GLU A 240 -3.74 0.55 -4.44
CA GLU A 240 -3.36 -0.78 -3.94
C GLU A 240 -3.92 -1.05 -2.53
N ASN A 241 -4.02 -0.01 -1.69
CA ASN A 241 -4.55 -0.13 -0.32
C ASN A 241 -6.03 -0.52 -0.25
N LYS A 242 -6.79 -0.40 -1.35
CA LYS A 242 -8.19 -0.85 -1.43
C LYS A 242 -8.33 -2.37 -1.50
N PHE A 243 -7.22 -3.09 -1.66
CA PHE A 243 -7.19 -4.54 -1.54
C PHE A 243 -6.87 -5.01 -0.12
N TYR A 244 -6.56 -4.11 0.82
CA TYR A 244 -6.19 -4.50 2.18
C TYR A 244 -7.39 -4.92 3.02
N ASN A 245 -7.33 -6.14 3.56
CA ASN A 245 -8.33 -6.63 4.50
C ASN A 245 -7.82 -6.63 5.94
N GLU A 246 -8.05 -5.51 6.65
CA GLU A 246 -7.68 -5.30 8.05
C GLU A 246 -8.25 -6.36 9.01
N ILE A 247 -9.47 -6.83 8.75
CA ILE A 247 -10.15 -7.82 9.61
C ILE A 247 -9.48 -9.18 9.49
N LEU A 248 -9.20 -9.62 8.26
CA LEU A 248 -8.43 -10.82 7.99
C LEU A 248 -7.07 -10.73 8.66
N ALA A 249 -6.35 -9.61 8.47
CA ALA A 249 -5.03 -9.43 9.08
C ALA A 249 -5.08 -9.48 10.61
N THR A 250 -6.06 -8.83 11.25
CA THR A 250 -6.16 -8.79 12.71
C THR A 250 -6.48 -10.15 13.33
N GLN A 251 -7.29 -10.97 12.66
CA GLN A 251 -7.74 -12.27 13.21
C GLN A 251 -6.83 -13.44 12.82
N ARG A 252 -5.96 -13.29 11.81
CA ARG A 252 -5.11 -14.37 11.31
C ARG A 252 -3.92 -14.67 12.23
N GLN A 253 -3.52 -15.94 12.30
CA GLN A 253 -2.33 -16.38 13.02
C GLN A 253 -1.08 -16.34 12.11
N PHE A 254 -0.54 -15.14 11.89
CA PHE A 254 0.61 -14.93 11.03
C PHE A 254 1.88 -15.76 11.34
N PRO A 255 2.22 -16.13 12.59
CA PRO A 255 3.36 -17.01 12.83
C PRO A 255 3.28 -18.34 12.07
N ARG A 256 2.07 -18.90 11.93
CA ARG A 256 1.83 -20.13 11.15
C ARG A 256 1.99 -19.87 9.65
N ASP A 257 1.42 -18.78 9.15
CA ASP A 257 1.54 -18.41 7.73
C ASP A 257 2.99 -18.13 7.33
N ILE A 258 3.80 -17.51 8.20
CA ILE A 258 5.25 -17.31 7.99
C ILE A 258 5.97 -18.67 7.91
N GLN A 259 5.70 -19.58 8.85
CA GLN A 259 6.29 -20.92 8.82
C GLN A 259 5.92 -21.67 7.53
N TYR A 260 4.67 -21.57 7.10
CA TYR A 260 4.18 -22.20 5.87
C TYR A 260 4.81 -21.60 4.62
N PHE A 261 4.99 -20.28 4.60
CA PHE A 261 5.67 -19.57 3.53
C PHE A 261 7.12 -20.06 3.36
N TYR A 262 7.87 -20.12 4.46
CA TYR A 262 9.24 -20.65 4.45
C TYR A 262 9.32 -22.13 4.10
N SER A 263 8.30 -22.91 4.46
CA SER A 263 8.20 -24.34 4.14
C SER A 263 7.61 -24.63 2.75
N ASN A 264 7.38 -23.60 1.91
CA ASN A 264 6.76 -23.74 0.58
C ASN A 264 5.38 -24.43 0.60
N LYS A 265 4.59 -24.24 1.67
CA LYS A 265 3.21 -24.75 1.75
C LYS A 265 2.26 -23.73 1.12
N ASN A 266 1.59 -24.11 0.04
CA ASN A 266 0.69 -23.24 -0.74
C ASN A 266 -0.50 -22.64 0.04
N THR A 267 -0.73 -23.07 1.28
CA THR A 267 -1.76 -22.57 2.19
C THR A 267 -1.28 -21.43 3.10
N SER A 268 -0.26 -20.67 2.67
CA SER A 268 0.17 -19.46 3.37
C SER A 268 -0.51 -18.22 2.78
N LEU A 269 -1.03 -17.36 3.65
CA LEU A 269 -1.57 -16.06 3.24
C LEU A 269 -0.51 -15.15 2.58
N LEU A 270 0.79 -15.39 2.84
CA LEU A 270 1.89 -14.59 2.29
C LEU A 270 2.05 -14.78 0.76
N TYR A 271 1.40 -15.78 0.15
CA TYR A 271 1.29 -15.89 -1.31
C TYR A 271 0.24 -14.96 -1.93
N PHE A 272 -0.54 -14.27 -1.10
CA PHE A 272 -1.54 -13.27 -1.48
C PHE A 272 -1.23 -11.93 -0.79
N PRO A 273 -0.02 -11.37 -0.99
CA PRO A 273 0.44 -10.22 -0.21
C PRO A 273 -0.45 -8.98 -0.33
N PHE A 274 -1.13 -8.80 -1.45
CA PHE A 274 -2.01 -7.65 -1.70
C PHE A 274 -3.17 -7.53 -0.69
N ILE A 275 -3.56 -8.62 0.00
CA ILE A 275 -4.65 -8.59 1.00
C ILE A 275 -4.16 -8.14 2.38
N ILE A 276 -2.84 -8.15 2.61
CA ILE A 276 -2.22 -7.88 3.90
C ILE A 276 -1.83 -6.40 3.94
N PRO A 277 -2.31 -5.61 4.92
CA PRO A 277 -1.88 -4.23 5.07
C PRO A 277 -0.36 -4.12 5.32
N VAL A 278 0.26 -3.06 4.80
CA VAL A 278 1.71 -2.85 4.86
C VAL A 278 2.27 -2.88 6.28
N ASP A 279 1.57 -2.32 7.27
CA ASP A 279 2.03 -2.28 8.66
C ASP A 279 2.13 -3.67 9.29
N TYR A 280 1.29 -4.63 8.86
CA TYR A 280 1.40 -6.03 9.27
C TYR A 280 2.60 -6.72 8.61
N LYS A 281 2.82 -6.50 7.31
CA LYS A 281 4.00 -7.01 6.61
C LYS A 281 5.30 -6.55 7.30
N MET A 282 5.35 -5.28 7.69
CA MET A 282 6.47 -4.72 8.46
C MET A 282 6.67 -5.40 9.82
N LYS A 283 5.59 -5.67 10.55
CA LYS A 283 5.68 -6.41 11.82
C LYS A 283 6.32 -7.79 11.63
N PHE A 284 6.10 -8.46 10.50
CA PHE A 284 6.74 -9.75 10.19
C PHE A 284 8.24 -9.58 10.01
N LEU A 285 8.65 -8.59 9.19
CA LEU A 285 10.06 -8.27 8.99
C LEU A 285 10.77 -7.89 10.29
N HIS A 286 10.20 -6.99 11.07
CA HIS A 286 10.82 -6.57 12.33
C HIS A 286 10.90 -7.70 13.36
N LYS A 287 9.92 -8.61 13.36
CA LYS A 287 9.95 -9.79 14.23
C LYS A 287 11.09 -10.73 13.83
N GLU A 288 11.28 -10.97 12.54
CA GLU A 288 12.39 -11.77 12.02
C GLU A 288 13.74 -11.12 12.35
N ALA A 289 13.91 -9.83 12.06
CA ALA A 289 15.12 -9.09 12.39
C ALA A 289 15.42 -9.08 13.91
N LYS A 290 14.39 -8.98 14.76
CA LYS A 290 14.54 -9.08 16.21
C LYS A 290 15.00 -10.48 16.64
N GLN A 291 14.48 -11.53 16.02
CA GLN A 291 14.89 -12.91 16.29
C GLN A 291 16.35 -13.13 15.86
N GLU A 292 16.75 -12.68 14.67
CA GLU A 292 18.14 -12.77 14.20
C GLU A 292 19.10 -12.01 15.13
N ARG A 293 18.75 -10.79 15.57
CA ARG A 293 19.55 -10.04 16.56
C ARG A 293 19.72 -10.81 17.87
N GLY A 294 18.65 -11.41 18.37
CA GLY A 294 18.69 -12.24 19.57
C GLY A 294 19.63 -13.44 19.40
N GLN A 295 19.54 -14.14 18.26
CA GLN A 295 20.40 -15.28 17.94
C GLN A 295 21.88 -14.86 17.82
N SER A 296 22.18 -13.75 17.15
CA SER A 296 23.55 -13.24 17.03
C SER A 296 24.16 -12.86 18.39
N THR A 297 23.35 -12.32 19.31
CA THR A 297 23.78 -11.97 20.67
C THR A 297 24.11 -13.22 21.48
N VAL A 298 23.25 -14.24 21.43
CA VAL A 298 23.47 -15.53 22.09
C VAL A 298 24.71 -16.24 21.51
N GLN A 299 24.88 -16.20 20.19
CA GLN A 299 26.05 -16.77 19.53
C GLN A 299 27.34 -16.06 19.98
N ALA A 300 27.38 -14.72 19.94
CA ALA A 300 28.55 -13.96 20.38
C ALA A 300 28.91 -14.24 21.84
N PHE A 301 27.92 -14.33 22.72
CA PHE A 301 28.12 -14.70 24.13
C PHE A 301 28.68 -16.12 24.27
N THR A 302 28.12 -17.09 23.54
CA THR A 302 28.60 -18.49 23.55
C THR A 302 30.03 -18.60 23.02
N GLU A 303 30.36 -17.88 21.94
CA GLU A 303 31.71 -17.81 21.38
C GLU A 303 32.70 -17.19 22.38
N SER A 304 32.28 -16.16 23.13
CA SER A 304 33.15 -15.57 24.15
C SER A 304 33.50 -16.53 25.28
N ILE A 305 32.55 -17.36 25.72
CA ILE A 305 32.78 -18.38 26.75
C ILE A 305 33.64 -19.51 26.20
N THR A 306 33.35 -20.00 24.99
CA THR A 306 34.02 -21.18 24.41
C THR A 306 35.45 -20.90 23.97
N ARG A 307 35.74 -19.69 23.47
CA ARG A 307 37.08 -19.29 23.03
C ARG A 307 37.89 -18.57 24.11
N GLY A 308 37.25 -18.13 25.20
CA GLY A 308 37.90 -17.33 26.24
C GLY A 308 38.31 -15.93 25.78
N GLU A 309 37.77 -15.45 24.66
CA GLU A 309 38.05 -14.14 24.06
C GLU A 309 36.81 -13.25 24.11
N GLU A 310 36.97 -11.99 24.48
CA GLU A 310 35.86 -11.05 24.54
C GLU A 310 35.32 -10.77 23.12
N GLN A 311 34.07 -11.19 22.86
CA GLN A 311 33.39 -10.92 21.59
C GLN A 311 32.56 -9.65 21.68
N LYS A 312 32.56 -8.84 20.62
CA LYS A 312 31.68 -7.66 20.52
C LYS A 312 30.22 -8.12 20.57
N LEU A 313 29.44 -7.60 21.52
CA LEU A 313 28.01 -7.93 21.66
C LEU A 313 27.11 -7.08 20.75
N ASN A 314 27.60 -5.92 20.32
CA ASN A 314 26.87 -4.95 19.51
C ASN A 314 27.70 -4.56 18.27
N LEU A 315 27.01 -4.09 17.24
CA LEU A 315 27.62 -3.30 16.17
C LEU A 315 27.78 -1.88 16.68
N ASN A 316 29.00 -1.49 17.04
CA ASN A 316 29.30 -0.15 17.51
C ASN A 316 29.80 0.71 16.37
N ILE A 317 29.14 1.85 16.12
CA ILE A 317 29.53 2.85 15.13
C ILE A 317 29.87 4.14 15.87
N GLN A 318 31.10 4.65 15.69
CA GLN A 318 31.57 5.88 16.34
C GLN A 318 31.92 6.93 15.29
N VAL A 319 31.21 8.05 15.27
CA VAL A 319 31.31 9.02 14.17
C VAL A 319 31.54 10.43 14.69
N ARG A 320 32.29 11.23 13.94
CA ARG A 320 32.34 12.69 14.13
C ARG A 320 31.17 13.31 13.38
N ARG A 321 30.47 14.26 13.99
CA ARG A 321 29.29 14.90 13.40
C ARG A 321 29.58 15.52 12.03
N ASP A 322 30.74 16.16 11.89
CA ASP A 322 31.15 16.84 10.65
C ASP A 322 31.73 15.90 9.57
N HIS A 323 31.88 14.61 9.86
CA HIS A 323 32.45 13.60 8.94
C HIS A 323 31.61 12.32 8.96
N VAL A 324 30.29 12.46 9.12
CA VAL A 324 29.43 11.34 9.47
C VAL A 324 29.39 10.28 8.36
N LEU A 325 29.34 10.67 7.08
CA LEU A 325 29.38 9.72 5.96
C LEU A 325 30.73 8.99 5.91
N GLU A 326 31.85 9.70 5.91
CA GLU A 326 33.19 9.12 5.81
C GLU A 326 33.47 8.13 6.95
N ASP A 327 33.24 8.54 8.21
CA ASP A 327 33.47 7.70 9.38
C ASP A 327 32.57 6.45 9.37
N SER A 328 31.34 6.58 8.86
CA SER A 328 30.41 5.46 8.73
C SER A 328 30.85 4.46 7.67
N LEU A 329 31.22 4.94 6.48
CA LEU A 329 31.66 4.08 5.38
C LEU A 329 32.91 3.29 5.80
N ASN A 330 33.91 3.94 6.40
CA ASN A 330 35.13 3.29 6.86
C ASN A 330 34.85 2.16 7.86
N GLN A 331 33.96 2.38 8.84
CA GLN A 331 33.61 1.36 9.83
C GLN A 331 32.76 0.22 9.25
N LEU A 332 31.88 0.51 8.29
CA LEU A 332 31.10 -0.53 7.61
C LEU A 332 31.97 -1.42 6.71
N VAL A 333 33.07 -0.91 6.15
CA VAL A 333 34.06 -1.71 5.40
C VAL A 333 34.74 -2.73 6.31
N GLU A 334 35.10 -2.33 7.53
CA GLU A 334 35.79 -3.18 8.50
C GLU A 334 34.86 -4.16 9.22
N ALA A 335 33.56 -3.91 9.20
CA ALA A 335 32.57 -4.74 9.87
C ALA A 335 32.44 -6.12 9.20
N ASN A 336 32.53 -7.18 10.00
CA ASN A 336 32.21 -8.52 9.53
C ASN A 336 30.68 -8.65 9.32
N ILE A 337 30.26 -9.45 8.35
CA ILE A 337 28.84 -9.74 8.03
C ILE A 337 28.07 -10.19 9.29
N VAL A 338 28.72 -10.97 10.16
CA VAL A 338 28.10 -11.42 11.42
C VAL A 338 27.83 -10.25 12.37
N ASP A 339 28.71 -9.25 12.40
CA ASP A 339 28.55 -8.06 13.25
C ASP A 339 27.42 -7.17 12.74
N LEU A 340 27.19 -7.10 11.42
CA LEU A 340 26.09 -6.31 10.84
C LEU A 340 24.70 -6.73 11.33
N LYS A 341 24.56 -7.97 11.81
CA LYS A 341 23.31 -8.50 12.38
C LYS A 341 23.21 -8.36 13.90
N LYS A 342 24.22 -7.80 14.57
CA LYS A 342 24.17 -7.52 16.01
C LYS A 342 23.32 -6.27 16.30
N PRO A 343 22.87 -6.07 17.55
CA PRO A 343 22.21 -4.82 17.91
C PRO A 343 23.11 -3.61 17.61
N LEU A 344 22.56 -2.60 16.94
CA LEU A 344 23.27 -1.36 16.59
C LEU A 344 23.38 -0.43 17.80
N LYS A 345 24.56 0.17 17.96
CA LYS A 345 24.84 1.25 18.91
C LYS A 345 25.67 2.32 18.23
N VAL A 346 25.14 3.54 18.19
CA VAL A 346 25.87 4.68 17.61
C VAL A 346 26.35 5.63 18.70
N LYS A 347 27.54 6.20 18.54
CA LYS A 347 28.09 7.23 19.41
C LYS A 347 28.70 8.36 18.59
N PHE A 348 28.29 9.59 18.85
CA PHE A 348 29.00 10.77 18.34
C PHE A 348 30.22 11.06 19.20
N ILE A 349 31.39 11.19 18.58
CA ILE A 349 32.65 11.42 19.28
C ILE A 349 32.63 12.84 19.86
N GLY A 350 32.87 12.96 21.17
CA GLY A 350 32.86 14.23 21.88
C GLY A 350 31.49 14.69 22.38
N GLU A 351 30.42 13.92 22.14
CA GLU A 351 29.06 14.23 22.61
C GLU A 351 28.63 13.30 23.74
N GLU A 352 27.92 13.85 24.73
CA GLU A 352 27.30 13.05 25.79
C GLU A 352 25.98 12.44 25.29
N GLY A 353 25.88 11.10 25.36
CA GLY A 353 24.65 10.41 24.98
C GLY A 353 24.79 8.89 25.03
N LEU A 354 23.77 8.23 25.59
CA LEU A 354 23.63 6.77 25.52
C LEU A 354 22.58 6.43 24.46
N ASP A 355 22.96 5.58 23.51
CA ASP A 355 22.05 5.22 22.42
C ASP A 355 20.97 4.23 22.89
N HIS A 356 19.80 4.78 23.19
CA HIS A 356 18.55 4.04 23.41
C HIS A 356 17.66 4.01 22.14
N GLY A 357 18.22 4.33 20.97
CA GLY A 357 17.57 4.32 19.66
C GLY A 357 17.55 5.69 18.97
N GLY A 358 17.54 6.79 19.74
CA GLY A 358 17.49 8.15 19.21
C GLY A 358 18.76 8.58 18.49
N VAL A 359 19.93 8.23 19.04
CA VAL A 359 21.24 8.52 18.44
C VAL A 359 21.40 7.74 17.14
N SER A 360 21.02 6.45 17.13
CA SER A 360 20.97 5.65 15.90
C SER A 360 20.07 6.28 14.83
N LYS A 361 18.86 6.73 15.19
CA LYS A 361 17.96 7.42 14.24
C LYS A 361 18.61 8.67 13.66
N GLU A 362 19.25 9.49 14.48
CA GLU A 362 19.98 10.69 14.03
C GLU A 362 21.03 10.37 12.98
N TRP A 363 21.84 9.37 13.30
CA TRP A 363 22.94 8.96 12.46
C TRP A 363 22.46 8.54 11.07
N PHE A 364 21.41 7.71 10.99
CA PHE A 364 20.81 7.36 9.71
C PHE A 364 20.32 8.59 8.93
N GLN A 365 19.70 9.56 9.61
CA GLN A 365 19.21 10.79 8.98
C GLN A 365 20.36 11.65 8.43
N LEU A 366 21.42 11.86 9.22
CA LEU A 366 22.58 12.66 8.82
C LEU A 366 23.34 12.01 7.66
N VAL A 367 23.65 10.71 7.76
CA VAL A 367 24.34 9.97 6.69
C VAL A 367 23.52 9.96 5.40
N THR A 368 22.21 9.71 5.49
CA THR A 368 21.32 9.72 4.32
C THR A 368 21.30 11.08 3.64
N ARG A 369 21.28 12.17 4.43
CA ARG A 369 21.31 13.54 3.91
C ARG A 369 22.61 13.84 3.17
N GLU A 370 23.76 13.37 3.67
CA GLU A 370 25.05 13.53 3.00
C GLU A 370 25.15 12.71 1.71
N ILE A 371 24.60 11.48 1.70
CA ILE A 371 24.54 10.62 0.51
C ILE A 371 23.77 11.30 -0.63
N PHE A 372 22.61 11.89 -0.33
CA PHE A 372 21.74 12.54 -1.31
C PHE A 372 21.93 14.06 -1.36
N SER A 373 23.07 14.56 -0.88
CA SER A 373 23.42 15.96 -1.02
C SER A 373 23.86 16.25 -2.47
N PRO A 374 23.58 17.44 -3.02
CA PRO A 374 24.05 17.81 -4.36
C PRO A 374 25.58 17.83 -4.51
N ASN A 375 26.31 17.89 -3.40
CA ASN A 375 27.78 17.85 -3.39
C ASN A 375 28.33 16.41 -3.50
N ASN A 376 27.47 15.40 -3.34
CA ASN A 376 27.87 14.00 -3.44
C ASN A 376 27.93 13.57 -4.92
N THR A 377 29.01 12.90 -5.32
CA THR A 377 29.24 12.50 -6.72
C THR A 377 28.67 11.11 -7.07
N MET A 378 28.11 10.38 -6.11
CA MET A 378 27.52 9.06 -6.33
C MET A 378 26.10 9.13 -6.91
N PHE A 379 25.37 10.21 -6.68
CA PHE A 379 24.02 10.35 -7.23
C PHE A 379 23.88 11.67 -7.99
N VAL A 380 23.16 11.63 -9.10
CA VAL A 380 22.79 12.80 -9.88
C VAL A 380 21.43 13.29 -9.38
N TYR A 381 21.39 14.49 -8.83
CA TYR A 381 20.17 15.14 -8.38
C TYR A 381 19.44 15.80 -9.55
N ASN A 382 18.15 15.56 -9.68
CA ASN A 382 17.29 16.25 -10.65
C ASN A 382 16.46 17.32 -9.92
N ASP A 383 16.70 18.60 -10.23
CA ASP A 383 15.99 19.71 -9.56
C ASP A 383 14.47 19.71 -9.81
N LYS A 384 14.03 19.24 -10.98
CA LYS A 384 12.60 19.23 -11.37
C LYS A 384 11.83 18.18 -10.57
N THR A 385 12.37 16.97 -10.52
CA THR A 385 11.70 15.82 -9.88
C THR A 385 12.13 15.64 -8.41
N ARG A 386 13.18 16.36 -7.98
CA ARG A 386 13.76 16.34 -6.62
C ARG A 386 14.25 14.96 -6.16
N ILE A 387 14.50 14.06 -7.10
CA ILE A 387 15.02 12.73 -6.86
C ILE A 387 16.49 12.62 -7.27
N CYS A 388 17.12 11.56 -6.80
CA CYS A 388 18.51 11.19 -7.05
C CYS A 388 18.55 9.90 -7.89
N TRP A 389 19.32 9.91 -8.97
CA TRP A 389 19.62 8.73 -9.78
C TRP A 389 21.08 8.32 -9.66
N PHE A 390 21.39 7.05 -9.91
CA PHE A 390 22.77 6.56 -9.87
C PHE A 390 23.63 7.31 -10.91
N ASN A 391 24.80 7.79 -10.48
CA ASN A 391 25.75 8.38 -11.41
C ASN A 391 26.48 7.30 -12.22
N ALA A 392 26.11 7.15 -13.49
CA ALA A 392 26.73 6.22 -14.45
C ALA A 392 28.26 6.40 -14.56
N GLY A 393 28.77 7.61 -14.34
CA GLY A 393 30.20 7.94 -14.38
C GLY A 393 30.97 7.59 -13.11
N SER A 394 30.30 7.31 -11.99
CA SER A 394 30.95 7.08 -10.70
C SER A 394 31.63 5.72 -10.67
N GLN A 395 32.90 5.68 -10.25
CA GLN A 395 33.67 4.45 -10.04
C GLN A 395 33.76 4.04 -8.55
N GLN A 396 33.02 4.72 -7.67
CA GLN A 396 32.99 4.50 -6.23
C GLN A 396 32.16 3.25 -5.85
N LEU A 397 32.51 2.08 -6.42
CA LEU A 397 31.73 0.85 -6.27
C LEU A 397 31.69 0.36 -4.81
N ASN A 398 32.78 0.53 -4.06
CA ASN A 398 32.80 0.20 -2.64
C ASN A 398 31.80 1.06 -1.85
N ASP A 399 31.72 2.35 -2.15
CA ASP A 399 30.81 3.25 -1.44
C ASP A 399 29.34 2.94 -1.75
N TYR A 400 29.00 2.61 -3.01
CA TYR A 400 27.66 2.09 -3.32
C TYR A 400 27.33 0.83 -2.53
N LYS A 401 28.27 -0.11 -2.40
CA LYS A 401 28.09 -1.31 -1.59
C LYS A 401 27.81 -0.95 -0.13
N LEU A 402 28.58 -0.04 0.45
CA LEU A 402 28.40 0.40 1.83
C LEU A 402 27.08 1.15 2.04
N ILE A 403 26.66 1.98 1.08
CA ILE A 403 25.33 2.60 1.07
C ILE A 403 24.24 1.53 1.01
N GLY A 404 24.42 0.52 0.17
CA GLY A 404 23.54 -0.66 0.15
C GLY A 404 23.42 -1.30 1.53
N THR A 405 24.56 -1.53 2.19
CA THR A 405 24.62 -2.06 3.56
C THR A 405 23.89 -1.15 4.56
N LEU A 406 24.06 0.17 4.47
CA LEU A 406 23.33 1.15 5.28
C LEU A 406 21.80 1.02 5.09
N PHE A 407 21.33 0.91 3.84
CA PHE A 407 19.91 0.71 3.54
C PHE A 407 19.39 -0.62 4.13
N GLY A 408 20.18 -1.68 4.04
CA GLY A 408 19.87 -2.96 4.68
C GLY A 408 19.78 -2.84 6.20
N LEU A 409 20.72 -2.12 6.84
CA LEU A 409 20.70 -1.84 8.28
C LEU A 409 19.49 -1.02 8.71
N ALA A 410 19.05 -0.07 7.90
CA ALA A 410 17.88 0.76 8.19
C ALA A 410 16.62 -0.10 8.32
N ILE A 411 16.34 -0.95 7.32
CA ILE A 411 15.21 -1.89 7.37
C ILE A 411 15.35 -2.87 8.55
N TYR A 412 16.55 -3.43 8.74
CA TYR A 412 16.84 -4.39 9.81
C TYR A 412 16.57 -3.80 11.21
N ASN A 413 16.84 -2.51 11.39
CA ASN A 413 16.60 -1.79 12.65
C ASN A 413 15.23 -1.10 12.72
N GLY A 414 14.43 -1.13 11.64
CA GLY A 414 13.13 -0.46 11.58
C GLY A 414 13.24 1.06 11.58
N ILE A 415 14.22 1.58 10.87
CA ILE A 415 14.51 3.01 10.74
C ILE A 415 14.20 3.44 9.31
N ILE A 416 13.42 4.52 9.20
CA ILE A 416 13.08 5.16 7.93
C ILE A 416 14.20 6.14 7.58
N LEU A 417 14.56 6.18 6.31
CA LEU A 417 15.58 7.04 5.71
C LEU A 417 14.92 8.19 4.94
N ASP A 418 15.55 9.36 4.89
CA ASP A 418 15.16 10.42 3.94
C ASP A 418 15.72 10.12 2.52
N ALA A 419 15.42 8.94 2.00
CA ALA A 419 15.96 8.49 0.71
C ALA A 419 15.21 9.15 -0.45
N LYS A 420 15.95 9.86 -1.31
CA LYS A 420 15.40 10.55 -2.50
C LYS A 420 15.47 9.69 -3.76
N LEU A 421 15.15 8.41 -3.65
CA LEU A 421 15.26 7.45 -4.77
C LEU A 421 13.90 7.29 -5.47
N PRO A 422 13.88 7.18 -6.81
CA PRO A 422 12.64 6.94 -7.56
C PRO A 422 12.09 5.52 -7.37
N ILE A 423 10.80 5.32 -7.66
CA ILE A 423 10.08 4.05 -7.49
C ILE A 423 10.77 2.87 -8.20
N VAL A 424 11.39 3.17 -9.33
CA VAL A 424 12.16 2.24 -10.17
C VAL A 424 13.34 1.60 -9.43
N VAL A 425 13.95 2.26 -8.45
CA VAL A 425 15.01 1.64 -7.63
C VAL A 425 14.45 0.49 -6.79
N TYR A 426 13.27 0.68 -6.19
CA TYR A 426 12.60 -0.37 -5.41
C TYR A 426 12.13 -1.52 -6.30
N LYS A 427 11.68 -1.24 -7.54
CA LYS A 427 11.44 -2.28 -8.55
C LYS A 427 12.70 -3.11 -8.83
N LYS A 428 13.85 -2.46 -9.00
CA LYS A 428 15.13 -3.15 -9.23
C LYS A 428 15.56 -3.98 -8.01
N ILE A 429 15.36 -3.49 -6.78
CA ILE A 429 15.65 -4.26 -5.55
C ILE A 429 14.82 -5.55 -5.51
N LEU A 430 13.55 -5.47 -5.92
CA LEU A 430 12.63 -6.61 -6.01
C LEU A 430 12.85 -7.51 -7.23
N GLY A 431 13.75 -7.12 -8.16
CA GLY A 431 14.00 -7.87 -9.40
C GLY A 431 12.84 -7.80 -10.40
N ILE A 432 12.05 -6.73 -10.37
CA ILE A 432 10.94 -6.50 -11.30
C ILE A 432 11.48 -5.93 -12.61
N ASN A 433 10.97 -6.43 -13.74
CA ASN A 433 11.32 -5.94 -15.06
C ASN A 433 10.81 -4.51 -15.26
N LEU A 434 11.69 -3.66 -15.78
CA LEU A 434 11.41 -2.24 -15.99
C LEU A 434 10.80 -1.98 -17.36
N GLN A 435 10.04 -0.89 -17.46
CA GLN A 435 9.35 -0.46 -18.67
C GLN A 435 9.64 1.02 -18.97
N MET A 436 9.35 1.45 -20.20
CA MET A 436 9.55 2.84 -20.63
C MET A 436 8.91 3.86 -19.67
N LYS A 437 7.72 3.57 -19.14
CA LYS A 437 7.03 4.43 -18.17
C LYS A 437 7.83 4.67 -16.88
N ASP A 438 8.76 3.79 -16.52
CA ASP A 438 9.62 3.96 -15.34
C ASP A 438 10.63 5.11 -15.49
N LEU A 439 10.75 5.70 -16.68
CA LEU A 439 11.51 6.92 -16.92
C LEU A 439 10.81 8.19 -16.41
N GLU A 440 9.52 8.12 -16.05
CA GLU A 440 8.71 9.29 -15.67
C GLU A 440 9.34 10.12 -14.54
N GLU A 441 9.84 9.45 -13.50
CA GLU A 441 10.47 10.13 -12.36
C GLU A 441 11.93 10.53 -12.63
N ILE A 442 12.66 9.74 -13.43
CA ILE A 442 14.10 9.95 -13.69
C ILE A 442 14.32 11.03 -14.74
N GLN A 443 13.69 10.87 -15.90
CA GLN A 443 13.85 11.69 -17.10
C GLN A 443 12.50 11.86 -17.82
N PRO A 444 11.58 12.70 -17.29
CA PRO A 444 10.25 12.88 -17.87
C PRO A 444 10.28 13.37 -19.33
N GLU A 445 11.24 14.23 -19.67
CA GLU A 445 11.44 14.73 -21.03
C GLU A 445 11.86 13.63 -22.02
N MET A 446 12.69 12.69 -21.55
CA MET A 446 13.07 11.52 -22.34
C MET A 446 11.84 10.64 -22.59
N LEU A 447 11.04 10.37 -21.55
CA LEU A 447 9.79 9.62 -21.69
C LEU A 447 8.87 10.25 -22.75
N HIS A 448 8.69 11.57 -22.73
CA HIS A 448 7.85 12.28 -23.70
C HIS A 448 8.40 12.15 -25.13
N SER A 449 9.73 12.20 -25.29
CA SER A 449 10.41 12.03 -26.57
C SER A 449 10.23 10.61 -27.12
N LEU A 450 10.37 9.59 -26.27
CA LEU A 450 10.16 8.19 -26.65
C LEU A 450 8.70 7.90 -27.01
N GLU A 451 7.74 8.48 -26.26
CA GLU A 451 6.33 8.39 -26.60
C GLU A 451 6.02 9.03 -27.96
N PHE A 452 6.63 10.17 -28.26
CA PHE A 452 6.49 10.84 -29.55
C PHE A 452 7.01 9.95 -30.68
N ILE A 453 8.21 9.36 -30.53
CA ILE A 453 8.78 8.42 -31.49
C ILE A 453 7.81 7.25 -31.73
N LEU A 454 7.25 6.65 -30.68
CA LEU A 454 6.30 5.55 -30.82
C LEU A 454 5.01 5.96 -31.54
N LYS A 455 4.49 7.17 -31.30
CA LYS A 455 3.24 7.68 -31.88
C LYS A 455 3.39 8.23 -33.30
N TYR A 456 4.62 8.48 -33.77
CA TYR A 456 4.85 9.03 -35.09
C TYR A 456 4.53 8.02 -36.19
N GLU A 457 3.60 8.35 -37.09
CA GLU A 457 3.12 7.46 -38.15
C GLU A 457 3.48 7.94 -39.58
N GLY A 458 4.18 9.07 -39.72
CA GLY A 458 4.66 9.54 -41.01
C GLY A 458 5.69 8.58 -41.63
N ASP A 459 5.64 8.42 -42.95
CA ASP A 459 6.58 7.54 -43.68
C ASP A 459 7.95 8.21 -43.91
N ASP A 460 8.07 9.50 -43.59
CA ASP A 460 9.27 10.35 -43.63
C ASP A 460 10.06 10.35 -42.31
N MET A 461 9.82 9.39 -41.41
CA MET A 461 10.42 9.36 -40.06
C MET A 461 11.95 9.50 -40.07
N GLU A 462 12.63 8.78 -40.96
CA GLU A 462 14.09 8.80 -41.05
C GLU A 462 14.62 10.21 -41.36
N GLU A 463 14.02 10.89 -42.33
CA GLU A 463 14.39 12.25 -42.74
C GLU A 463 14.00 13.29 -41.68
N THR A 464 12.80 13.14 -41.10
CA THR A 464 12.24 14.09 -40.14
C THR A 464 12.92 14.02 -38.77
N MET A 465 13.35 12.82 -38.33
CA MET A 465 13.97 12.64 -37.01
C MET A 465 15.50 12.59 -37.06
N GLY A 466 16.10 12.07 -38.14
CA GLY A 466 17.55 11.94 -38.26
C GLY A 466 18.21 11.12 -37.15
N LEU A 467 17.47 10.20 -36.51
CA LEU A 467 17.95 9.37 -35.41
C LEU A 467 18.63 8.10 -35.93
N THR A 468 19.66 7.66 -35.21
CA THR A 468 20.30 6.35 -35.39
C THR A 468 20.22 5.56 -34.09
N PHE A 469 20.66 4.30 -34.07
CA PHE A 469 20.74 3.50 -32.84
C PHE A 469 21.93 3.90 -31.95
N GLN A 470 22.18 5.21 -31.82
CA GLN A 470 23.12 5.82 -30.91
C GLN A 470 22.41 6.68 -29.87
N HIS A 471 22.96 6.70 -28.67
CA HIS A 471 22.57 7.62 -27.62
C HIS A 471 23.77 8.47 -27.21
N THR A 472 23.55 9.76 -27.05
CA THR A 472 24.57 10.69 -26.56
C THR A 472 24.26 11.05 -25.11
N GLN A 473 25.22 10.83 -24.22
CA GLN A 473 25.09 11.12 -22.79
C GLN A 473 26.32 11.85 -22.29
N GLU A 474 26.11 12.87 -21.46
CA GLU A 474 27.20 13.49 -20.71
C GLU A 474 27.53 12.67 -19.46
N ILE A 475 28.79 12.26 -19.32
CA ILE A 475 29.29 11.47 -18.19
C ILE A 475 30.54 12.18 -17.64
N ASN A 476 30.44 12.71 -16.42
CA ASN A 476 31.51 13.48 -15.76
C ASN A 476 32.02 14.67 -16.60
N GLY A 477 31.13 15.39 -17.28
CA GLY A 477 31.48 16.54 -18.15
C GLY A 477 31.97 16.16 -19.55
N GLU A 478 32.09 14.86 -19.86
CA GLU A 478 32.46 14.38 -21.19
C GLU A 478 31.23 13.85 -21.94
N VAL A 479 31.03 14.32 -23.17
CA VAL A 479 29.99 13.81 -24.05
C VAL A 479 30.44 12.47 -24.64
N LYS A 480 29.70 11.39 -24.32
CA LYS A 480 29.94 10.05 -24.84
C LYS A 480 28.83 9.64 -25.78
N VAL A 481 29.23 9.04 -26.90
CA VAL A 481 28.33 8.43 -27.88
C VAL A 481 28.32 6.93 -27.63
N ILE A 482 27.15 6.37 -27.36
CA ILE A 482 26.94 4.95 -27.05
C ILE A 482 26.13 4.31 -28.18
N ASP A 483 26.69 3.28 -28.79
CA ASP A 483 25.95 2.40 -29.69
C ASP A 483 24.99 1.51 -28.87
N LEU A 484 23.68 1.64 -29.10
CA LEU A 484 22.65 0.83 -28.43
C LEU A 484 22.62 -0.62 -28.94
N LYS A 485 23.14 -0.84 -30.14
CA LYS A 485 23.38 -2.14 -30.75
C LYS A 485 24.61 -2.07 -31.67
N PRO A 486 25.22 -3.19 -32.08
CA PRO A 486 26.42 -3.18 -32.91
C PRO A 486 26.25 -2.33 -34.17
N ASN A 487 27.20 -1.43 -34.44
CA ASN A 487 27.18 -0.45 -35.53
C ASN A 487 25.97 0.51 -35.47
N GLY A 488 25.51 0.85 -34.27
CA GLY A 488 24.30 1.64 -34.04
C GLY A 488 24.28 2.97 -34.79
N GLY A 489 25.43 3.63 -34.92
CA GLY A 489 25.58 4.89 -35.66
C GLY A 489 25.29 4.81 -37.15
N SER A 490 25.35 3.61 -37.74
CA SER A 490 25.06 3.38 -39.17
C SER A 490 23.65 2.85 -39.42
N ILE A 491 22.84 2.67 -38.37
CA ILE A 491 21.51 2.09 -38.46
C ILE A 491 20.50 3.21 -38.17
N PRO A 492 19.76 3.70 -39.19
CA PRO A 492 18.73 4.70 -38.97
C PRO A 492 17.54 4.14 -38.19
N VAL A 493 16.88 4.99 -37.41
CA VAL A 493 15.61 4.69 -36.78
C VAL A 493 14.49 4.91 -37.80
N THR A 494 13.74 3.86 -38.09
CA THR A 494 12.64 3.83 -39.07
C THR A 494 11.33 3.43 -38.39
N LYS A 495 10.21 3.55 -39.11
CA LYS A 495 8.88 3.19 -38.61
C LYS A 495 8.77 1.73 -38.18
N GLU A 496 9.53 0.83 -38.82
CA GLU A 496 9.56 -0.60 -38.56
C GLU A 496 10.37 -0.92 -37.29
N ASN A 497 11.46 -0.18 -37.04
CA ASN A 497 12.41 -0.49 -35.97
C ASN A 497 12.31 0.47 -34.75
N LYS A 498 11.45 1.50 -34.80
CA LYS A 498 11.25 2.49 -33.71
C LYS A 498 10.98 1.85 -32.34
N LYS A 499 10.27 0.72 -32.30
CA LYS A 499 9.98 -0.01 -31.05
C LYS A 499 11.24 -0.63 -30.45
N GLU A 500 12.12 -1.17 -31.27
CA GLU A 500 13.42 -1.72 -30.86
C GLU A 500 14.32 -0.61 -30.31
N PHE A 501 14.41 0.53 -31.02
CA PHE A 501 15.17 1.69 -30.55
C PHE A 501 14.72 2.15 -29.16
N VAL A 502 13.42 2.34 -28.96
CA VAL A 502 12.85 2.76 -27.68
C VAL A 502 13.12 1.73 -26.58
N GLN A 503 13.02 0.44 -26.89
CA GLN A 503 13.32 -0.63 -25.94
C GLN A 503 14.79 -0.63 -25.51
N LEU A 504 15.72 -0.56 -26.47
CA LEU A 504 17.17 -0.57 -26.19
C LEU A 504 17.60 0.69 -25.43
N LEU A 505 17.08 1.87 -25.80
CA LEU A 505 17.40 3.11 -25.10
C LEU A 505 16.85 3.10 -23.67
N THR A 506 15.62 2.61 -23.47
CA THR A 506 15.04 2.43 -22.13
C THR A 506 15.89 1.50 -21.27
N ASP A 507 16.28 0.34 -21.81
CA ASP A 507 17.12 -0.64 -21.11
C ASP A 507 18.49 -0.06 -20.76
N TYR A 508 19.10 0.69 -21.69
CA TYR A 508 20.37 1.37 -21.45
C TYR A 508 20.29 2.33 -20.26
N ILE A 509 19.29 3.23 -20.25
CA ILE A 509 19.15 4.25 -19.20
C ILE A 509 18.85 3.60 -17.84
N LEU A 510 17.93 2.64 -17.81
CA LEU A 510 17.44 2.07 -16.55
C LEU A 510 18.32 0.93 -16.00
N ASN A 511 19.06 0.24 -16.86
CA ASN A 511 19.84 -0.94 -16.51
C ASN A 511 21.33 -0.79 -16.86
N THR A 512 21.68 -0.74 -18.14
CA THR A 512 23.07 -0.89 -18.60
C THR A 512 23.98 0.23 -18.08
N SER A 513 23.53 1.48 -18.12
CA SER A 513 24.34 2.66 -17.77
C SER A 513 24.77 2.69 -16.30
N ILE A 514 24.02 2.03 -15.41
CA ILE A 514 24.21 2.06 -13.95
C ILE A 514 24.47 0.67 -13.36
N GLU A 515 24.66 -0.35 -14.21
CA GLU A 515 24.72 -1.76 -13.81
C GLU A 515 25.75 -2.00 -12.70
N LYS A 516 26.98 -1.47 -12.85
CA LYS A 516 28.07 -1.68 -11.88
C LYS A 516 27.73 -1.08 -10.52
N GLN A 517 27.22 0.14 -10.52
CA GLN A 517 26.89 0.90 -9.31
C GLN A 517 25.70 0.25 -8.59
N PHE A 518 24.66 -0.11 -9.32
CA PHE A 518 23.49 -0.78 -8.76
C PHE A 518 23.82 -2.19 -8.26
N ASN A 519 24.65 -2.96 -8.97
CA ASN A 519 25.08 -4.29 -8.54
C ASN A 519 25.90 -4.23 -7.25
N ALA A 520 26.75 -3.22 -7.09
CA ALA A 520 27.46 -2.98 -5.83
C ALA A 520 26.48 -2.64 -4.70
N PHE A 521 25.55 -1.71 -4.94
CA PHE A 521 24.50 -1.34 -3.98
C PHE A 521 23.66 -2.54 -3.53
N ILE A 522 23.09 -3.31 -4.47
CA ILE A 522 22.24 -4.46 -4.12
C ILE A 522 23.05 -5.58 -3.44
N SER A 523 24.33 -5.74 -3.78
CA SER A 523 25.24 -6.66 -3.09
C SER A 523 25.37 -6.29 -1.62
N GLY A 524 25.61 -5.01 -1.32
CA GLY A 524 25.71 -4.50 0.03
C GLY A 524 24.41 -4.58 0.82
N PHE A 525 23.29 -4.26 0.18
CA PHE A 525 21.94 -4.40 0.75
C PHE A 525 21.67 -5.83 1.23
N LYS A 526 21.99 -6.81 0.38
CA LYS A 526 21.80 -8.23 0.66
C LYS A 526 22.74 -8.80 1.73
N LEU A 527 23.82 -8.10 2.12
CA LEU A 527 24.67 -8.52 3.24
C LEU A 527 23.90 -8.52 4.56
N VAL A 528 23.01 -7.55 4.74
CA VAL A 528 22.23 -7.39 5.97
C VAL A 528 20.83 -7.97 5.78
N PHE A 529 20.22 -7.67 4.63
CA PHE A 529 18.82 -7.94 4.39
C PHE A 529 18.65 -8.87 3.17
N ASN A 530 18.60 -10.19 3.45
CA ASN A 530 18.38 -11.24 2.45
C ASN A 530 17.12 -12.07 2.77
N SER A 531 16.12 -11.45 3.41
CA SER A 531 14.90 -12.13 3.81
C SER A 531 14.01 -12.44 2.61
N ARG A 532 13.45 -13.66 2.60
CA ARG A 532 12.41 -14.03 1.62
C ARG A 532 11.14 -13.19 1.79
N LEU A 533 10.88 -12.69 2.99
CA LEU A 533 9.71 -11.84 3.27
C LEU A 533 9.73 -10.54 2.46
N LEU A 534 10.87 -10.10 1.91
CA LEU A 534 10.91 -8.95 1.00
C LEU A 534 10.00 -9.12 -0.21
N THR A 535 9.81 -10.36 -0.67
CA THR A 535 8.98 -10.69 -1.84
C THR A 535 7.47 -10.47 -1.64
N ILE A 536 7.03 -10.19 -0.41
CA ILE A 536 5.61 -9.92 -0.10
C ILE A 536 5.27 -8.42 -0.20
N PHE A 537 6.26 -7.57 -0.51
CA PHE A 537 6.08 -6.12 -0.65
C PHE A 537 5.94 -5.74 -2.13
N SER A 538 5.01 -4.82 -2.43
CA SER A 538 5.02 -4.10 -3.71
C SER A 538 6.14 -3.06 -3.73
N PRO A 539 6.52 -2.51 -4.91
CA PRO A 539 7.51 -1.43 -5.00
C PRO A 539 7.17 -0.24 -4.11
N HIS A 540 5.90 0.19 -4.09
CA HIS A 540 5.44 1.32 -3.27
C HIS A 540 5.48 0.98 -1.78
N GLU A 541 5.13 -0.25 -1.40
CA GLU A 541 5.24 -0.69 0.00
C GLU A 541 6.70 -0.76 0.47
N LEU A 542 7.62 -1.17 -0.42
CA LEU A 542 9.06 -1.18 -0.12
C LEU A 542 9.63 0.24 -0.02
N GLU A 543 9.18 1.15 -0.89
CA GLU A 543 9.48 2.57 -0.76
C GLU A 543 9.00 3.09 0.59
N LEU A 544 7.73 2.87 0.97
CA LEU A 544 7.21 3.27 2.27
C LEU A 544 8.05 2.69 3.43
N LEU A 545 8.45 1.42 3.34
CA LEU A 545 9.30 0.78 4.35
C LEU A 545 10.66 1.48 4.52
N ILE A 546 11.26 1.96 3.43
CA ILE A 546 12.61 2.55 3.42
C ILE A 546 12.56 4.06 3.63
N ALA A 547 11.73 4.77 2.86
CA ALA A 547 11.67 6.22 2.75
C ALA A 547 10.53 6.87 3.56
N GLY A 548 9.57 6.06 4.03
CA GLY A 548 8.36 6.57 4.68
C GLY A 548 7.43 7.28 3.69
N SER A 549 6.38 7.91 4.20
CA SER A 549 5.47 8.74 3.40
C SER A 549 5.72 10.22 3.60
N ASP A 550 5.46 11.01 2.56
CA ASP A 550 5.41 12.47 2.56
C ASP A 550 3.97 13.02 2.69
N THR A 551 3.00 12.16 2.97
CA THR A 551 1.63 12.57 3.31
C THR A 551 1.50 12.72 4.83
N PHE A 552 1.03 13.90 5.25
CA PHE A 552 1.02 14.31 6.65
C PHE A 552 -0.40 14.63 7.12
N ASP A 553 -1.17 13.59 7.47
CA ASP A 553 -2.47 13.76 8.09
C ASP A 553 -2.33 13.94 9.62
N PHE A 554 -2.27 15.19 10.06
CA PHE A 554 -2.18 15.51 11.48
C PHE A 554 -3.48 15.25 12.24
N HIS A 555 -4.63 15.10 11.57
CA HIS A 555 -5.87 14.69 12.23
C HIS A 555 -5.79 13.23 12.65
N GLU A 556 -5.21 12.36 11.82
CA GLU A 556 -4.92 10.98 12.24
C GLU A 556 -3.96 10.93 13.43
N LEU A 557 -2.90 11.76 13.41
CA LEU A 557 -1.96 11.86 14.52
C LEU A 557 -2.66 12.27 15.83
N GLU A 558 -3.47 13.33 15.78
CA GLU A 558 -4.24 13.83 16.92
C GLU A 558 -5.15 12.73 17.49
N ASN A 559 -5.90 12.05 16.61
CA ASN A 559 -6.83 11.00 16.99
C ASN A 559 -6.15 9.80 17.65
N ALA A 560 -4.92 9.48 17.24
CA ALA A 560 -4.13 8.36 17.79
C ALA A 560 -3.30 8.72 19.03
N THR A 561 -3.15 10.02 19.34
CA THR A 561 -2.25 10.49 20.40
C THR A 561 -2.75 10.09 21.79
N ARG A 562 -1.81 9.63 22.62
CA ARG A 562 -2.04 9.38 24.05
C ARG A 562 -1.56 10.55 24.89
N TYR A 563 -2.23 10.79 26.00
CA TYR A 563 -1.91 11.88 26.93
C TYR A 563 -1.47 11.30 28.27
N ALA A 564 -0.43 11.90 28.87
CA ALA A 564 0.18 11.40 30.10
C ALA A 564 0.52 12.53 31.08
N ASN A 565 0.85 12.15 32.32
CA ASN A 565 1.28 13.04 33.40
C ASN A 565 0.31 14.18 33.73
N GLY A 566 -0.99 13.93 33.63
CA GLY A 566 -2.03 14.90 33.97
C GLY A 566 -2.55 15.74 32.81
N TYR A 567 -2.02 15.55 31.60
CA TYR A 567 -2.70 16.02 30.38
C TYR A 567 -3.74 15.02 29.89
N THR A 568 -4.76 15.58 29.25
CA THR A 568 -5.83 14.88 28.54
C THR A 568 -6.12 15.62 27.24
N LYS A 569 -6.85 14.99 26.32
CA LYS A 569 -7.35 15.64 25.10
C LYS A 569 -8.14 16.93 25.38
N ASP A 570 -8.73 17.04 26.57
CA ASP A 570 -9.59 18.15 26.95
C ASP A 570 -8.84 19.31 27.63
N THR A 571 -7.54 19.13 27.93
CA THR A 571 -6.73 20.15 28.58
C THR A 571 -6.54 21.36 27.65
N PRO A 572 -6.73 22.62 28.11
CA PRO A 572 -6.65 23.81 27.25
C PRO A 572 -5.36 23.91 26.42
N VAL A 573 -4.19 23.75 27.05
CA VAL A 573 -2.89 23.82 26.36
C VAL A 573 -2.71 22.73 25.30
N VAL A 574 -3.37 21.56 25.46
CA VAL A 574 -3.36 20.49 24.47
C VAL A 574 -4.23 20.85 23.27
N LYS A 575 -5.41 21.44 23.48
CA LYS A 575 -6.28 21.91 22.39
C LYS A 575 -5.56 23.00 21.59
N TRP A 576 -4.93 23.95 22.27
CA TRP A 576 -4.12 24.99 21.63
C TRP A 576 -2.99 24.42 20.79
N LEU A 577 -2.29 23.40 21.30
CA LEU A 577 -1.24 22.72 20.54
C LEU A 577 -1.79 22.17 19.22
N TRP A 578 -2.90 21.44 19.24
CA TRP A 578 -3.47 20.88 18.01
C TRP A 578 -3.96 21.96 17.05
N GLU A 579 -4.61 23.02 17.55
CA GLU A 579 -4.98 24.17 16.72
C GLU A 579 -3.75 24.79 16.03
N ILE A 580 -2.65 24.97 16.76
CA ILE A 580 -1.39 25.49 16.23
C ILE A 580 -0.82 24.53 15.18
N LEU A 581 -0.68 23.24 15.52
CA LEU A 581 -0.12 22.23 14.62
C LEU A 581 -0.94 22.06 13.33
N HIS A 582 -2.27 22.14 13.40
CA HIS A 582 -3.11 22.09 12.20
C HIS A 582 -2.93 23.32 11.31
N SER A 583 -2.72 24.48 11.91
CA SER A 583 -2.46 25.75 11.21
C SER A 583 -1.06 25.89 10.62
N TYR A 584 -0.09 25.09 11.10
CA TYR A 584 1.29 25.13 10.62
C TYR A 584 1.42 24.71 9.15
N SER A 585 2.40 25.34 8.49
CA SER A 585 2.85 24.93 7.15
C SER A 585 3.41 23.51 7.17
N ILE A 586 3.54 22.89 6.00
CA ILE A 586 4.08 21.54 5.89
C ILE A 586 5.53 21.46 6.40
N GLU A 587 6.32 22.51 6.22
CA GLU A 587 7.70 22.61 6.71
C GLU A 587 7.74 22.61 8.24
N LEU A 588 6.87 23.37 8.90
CA LEU A 588 6.79 23.40 10.35
C LEU A 588 6.24 22.08 10.92
N LYS A 589 5.27 21.46 10.24
CA LYS A 589 4.78 20.10 10.58
C LYS A 589 5.90 19.06 10.51
N LYS A 590 6.73 19.09 9.47
CA LYS A 590 7.93 18.25 9.34
C LYS A 590 8.93 18.49 10.46
N LYS A 591 9.23 19.76 10.79
CA LYS A 591 10.09 20.10 11.93
C LYS A 591 9.53 19.57 13.25
N PHE A 592 8.21 19.66 13.47
CA PHE A 592 7.57 19.10 14.66
C PHE A 592 7.68 17.58 14.74
N LEU A 593 7.45 16.87 13.64
CA LEU A 593 7.64 15.41 13.60
C LEU A 593 9.08 15.04 13.88
N PHE A 594 10.05 15.73 13.27
CA PHE A 594 11.46 15.50 13.55
C PHE A 594 11.78 15.75 15.02
N PHE A 595 11.34 16.89 15.57
CA PHE A 595 11.53 17.26 16.96
C PHE A 595 11.01 16.20 17.95
N SER A 596 9.87 15.57 17.63
CA SER A 596 9.15 14.71 18.56
C SER A 596 9.38 13.21 18.34
N THR A 597 9.77 12.79 17.13
CA THR A 597 9.91 11.37 16.74
C THR A 597 11.31 11.00 16.22
N GLY A 598 12.10 12.02 15.88
CA GLY A 598 13.40 11.89 15.22
C GLY A 598 13.34 11.59 13.73
N SER A 599 12.16 11.72 13.12
CA SER A 599 11.90 11.56 11.69
C SER A 599 10.96 12.68 11.23
N ASP A 600 11.25 13.31 10.10
CA ASP A 600 10.32 14.23 9.44
C ASP A 600 9.40 13.50 8.43
N ARG A 601 9.48 12.17 8.38
CA ARG A 601 8.68 11.29 7.52
C ARG A 601 7.57 10.58 8.29
N CYS A 602 6.44 10.36 7.62
CA CYS A 602 5.32 9.61 8.13
C CYS A 602 5.62 8.10 8.08
N PRO A 603 5.32 7.31 9.14
CA PRO A 603 5.53 5.88 9.12
C PRO A 603 4.56 5.20 8.14
N PRO A 604 4.89 3.99 7.65
CA PRO A 604 3.97 3.25 6.80
C PRO A 604 2.64 2.99 7.50
N GLY A 605 1.54 3.21 6.77
CA GLY A 605 0.18 3.11 7.30
C GLY A 605 -0.37 4.39 7.92
N GLY A 606 0.35 5.52 7.86
CA GLY A 606 -0.14 6.85 8.23
C GLY A 606 0.26 7.31 9.63
N LEU A 607 0.09 8.61 9.91
CA LEU A 607 0.47 9.21 11.20
C LEU A 607 -0.38 8.65 12.34
N GLY A 608 -1.60 8.16 12.07
CA GLY A 608 -2.43 7.50 13.08
C GLY A 608 -1.87 6.18 13.61
N ARG A 609 -0.84 5.61 12.97
CA ARG A 609 -0.13 4.41 13.45
C ARG A 609 1.05 4.74 14.37
N LEU A 610 1.45 6.01 14.44
CA LEU A 610 2.50 6.46 15.34
C LEU A 610 2.01 6.40 16.79
N GLN A 611 2.72 5.69 17.65
CA GLN A 611 2.44 5.68 19.10
C GLN A 611 2.92 6.99 19.74
N PHE A 612 2.24 8.10 19.44
CA PHE A 612 2.60 9.43 19.89
C PHE A 612 2.05 9.70 21.30
N ILE A 613 2.89 10.28 22.16
CA ILE A 613 2.52 10.60 23.54
C ILE A 613 2.81 12.07 23.82
N ILE A 614 1.83 12.78 24.38
CA ILE A 614 2.00 14.14 24.90
C ILE A 614 1.90 14.09 26.42
N ALA A 615 2.95 14.53 27.12
CA ALA A 615 2.99 14.54 28.57
C ALA A 615 3.28 15.93 29.13
N LYS A 616 2.65 16.24 30.25
CA LYS A 616 2.99 17.44 31.05
C LYS A 616 4.39 17.27 31.63
N HIS A 617 5.23 18.28 31.45
CA HIS A 617 6.58 18.30 32.03
C HIS A 617 7.13 19.71 32.17
N GLY A 618 7.87 19.97 33.25
CA GLY A 618 8.51 21.27 33.50
C GLY A 618 7.54 22.37 33.92
N ASP A 619 8.09 23.58 34.00
CA ASP A 619 7.38 24.82 34.32
C ASP A 619 7.15 25.65 33.04
N ALA A 620 6.19 26.57 33.08
CA ALA A 620 5.82 27.37 31.92
C ALA A 620 6.98 28.23 31.38
N SER A 621 8.06 28.49 32.14
CA SER A 621 9.19 29.29 31.66
C SER A 621 10.06 28.54 30.63
N ARG A 622 10.06 27.20 30.67
CA ARG A 622 10.89 26.35 29.80
C ARG A 622 10.33 26.18 28.39
N LEU A 623 11.19 25.76 27.48
CA LEU A 623 10.81 25.30 26.14
C LEU A 623 10.23 23.87 26.21
N PRO A 624 9.39 23.46 25.24
CA PRO A 624 9.03 22.06 25.13
C PRO A 624 10.26 21.22 24.80
N THR A 625 10.25 19.94 25.19
CA THR A 625 11.32 18.98 24.92
C THR A 625 10.73 17.66 24.40
N SER A 626 11.57 16.73 23.96
CA SER A 626 11.11 15.45 23.43
C SER A 626 12.04 14.30 23.82
N SER A 627 11.46 13.11 23.90
CA SER A 627 12.17 11.83 23.93
C SER A 627 11.81 11.06 22.67
N THR A 628 12.58 11.28 21.59
CA THR A 628 12.32 10.73 20.25
C THR A 628 12.42 9.21 20.15
N CYS A 629 13.12 8.55 21.08
CA CYS A 629 13.12 7.09 21.23
C CYS A 629 11.71 6.54 21.52
N ASN A 630 10.89 7.33 22.22
CA ASN A 630 9.58 6.93 22.72
C ASN A 630 8.42 7.70 22.05
N ASN A 631 8.72 8.50 21.01
CA ASN A 631 7.77 9.43 20.38
C ASN A 631 6.99 10.27 21.43
N LEU A 632 7.72 10.73 22.46
CA LEU A 632 7.17 11.42 23.62
C LEU A 632 7.49 12.91 23.53
N PHE A 633 6.46 13.74 23.40
CA PHE A 633 6.54 15.18 23.45
C PHE A 633 6.22 15.67 24.87
N LEU A 634 7.19 16.37 25.46
CA LEU A 634 7.14 16.90 26.82
C LEU A 634 6.80 18.39 26.74
N MET A 635 5.59 18.73 27.15
CA MET A 635 5.05 20.08 27.01
C MET A 635 4.79 20.73 28.37
N PRO A 636 5.41 21.89 28.66
CA PRO A 636 5.09 22.69 29.82
C PRO A 636 3.65 23.20 29.86
N PRO A 637 3.09 23.49 31.05
CA PRO A 637 1.73 24.00 31.20
C PRO A 637 1.68 25.50 30.92
N TYR A 638 1.83 25.90 29.66
CA TYR A 638 1.73 27.30 29.24
C TYR A 638 0.35 27.89 29.52
N GLU A 639 0.32 29.17 29.89
CA GLU A 639 -0.91 29.84 30.34
C GLU A 639 -1.72 30.43 29.18
N THR A 640 -1.08 30.66 28.03
CA THR A 640 -1.72 31.25 26.84
C THR A 640 -1.32 30.50 25.56
N LYS A 641 -2.20 30.55 24.54
CA LYS A 641 -1.94 29.98 23.21
C LYS A 641 -0.74 30.66 22.52
N GLU A 642 -0.63 31.97 22.66
CA GLU A 642 0.45 32.77 22.06
C GLU A 642 1.83 32.40 22.65
N GLU A 643 1.89 32.17 23.96
CA GLU A 643 3.13 31.72 24.60
C GLU A 643 3.55 30.33 24.10
N LEU A 644 2.60 29.39 24.03
CA LEU A 644 2.84 28.05 23.49
C LEU A 644 3.35 28.14 22.05
N GLU A 645 2.67 28.89 21.17
CA GLU A 645 3.07 29.01 19.76
C GLU A 645 4.47 29.62 19.63
N LYS A 646 4.77 30.69 20.37
CA LYS A 646 6.07 31.34 20.36
C LYS A 646 7.18 30.39 20.79
N LYS A 647 7.00 29.68 21.91
CA LYS A 647 8.01 28.76 22.46
C LYS A 647 8.17 27.50 21.62
N LEU A 648 7.08 26.95 21.11
CA LEU A 648 7.11 25.81 20.20
C LEU A 648 7.86 26.18 18.93
N THR A 649 7.46 27.26 18.24
CA THR A 649 8.12 27.71 17.01
C THR A 649 9.59 28.00 17.24
N PHE A 650 9.94 28.62 18.38
CA PHE A 650 11.33 28.84 18.75
C PHE A 650 12.09 27.51 18.92
N ALA A 651 11.55 26.54 19.66
CA ALA A 651 12.17 25.24 19.82
C ALA A 651 12.38 24.55 18.46
N LEU A 652 11.34 24.47 17.62
CA LEU A 652 11.40 23.84 16.29
C LEU A 652 12.44 24.48 15.36
N ASN A 653 12.66 25.79 15.46
CA ASN A 653 13.64 26.49 14.62
C ASN A 653 15.09 26.42 15.13
N ASN A 654 15.30 26.08 16.41
CA ASN A 654 16.62 26.05 17.05
C ASN A 654 17.08 24.63 17.44
N THR A 655 16.41 23.58 16.95
CA THR A 655 16.83 22.19 17.20
C THR A 655 17.77 21.73 16.08
N ASN A 656 19.07 21.67 16.36
CA ASN A 656 20.08 21.07 15.48
C ASN A 656 20.66 19.82 16.14
N GLY A 657 20.01 18.66 15.96
CA GLY A 657 20.45 17.36 16.48
C GLY A 657 19.85 16.96 17.84
N PHE A 658 20.16 15.76 18.33
CA PHE A 658 19.70 15.26 19.64
C PHE A 658 20.70 15.48 20.78
N GLY A 659 21.80 16.19 20.51
CA GLY A 659 22.73 16.61 21.55
C GLY A 659 22.06 17.61 22.50
N LEU A 660 22.17 17.36 23.80
CA LEU A 660 21.98 18.41 24.80
C LEU A 660 23.14 19.40 24.61
N ILE A 661 22.86 20.61 24.11
CA ILE A 661 23.85 21.70 24.12
C ILE A 661 24.07 22.14 25.57
#